data_AF-A0A3G9J9I3-F1
#
_entry.id   AF-A0A3G9J9I3-F1
#
_cell.length_a   1.000
_cell.length_b   1.000
_cell.length_c   1.000
_cell.angle_alpha   90.00
_cell.angle_beta   90.00
_cell.angle_gamma   90.00
#
_symmetry.space_group_name_H-M   'P 1'
#
loop_
_entity.id
_entity.type
_entity.pdbx_description
1 polymer ?
#
loop_
_entity_poly.entity_id
_entity_poly.type
_entity_poly.pdbx_seq_one_letter_code
_entity_poly.pdbx_strand_id
1 'polypeptide(L)'
;MSSSAEALLKNEGVILMKSSKVIFLSILFASMMTLMSLSTATPANAAVATAAPFPIGIFNSPGFNDTTFAKYKEIKNMNVTYLMTSGLNTFKENDAALTQAAANGLKVIVSDPRLMFNSIPINQISEGGSHAVSNTNAIGQTFTVPAGTSGYIIDTIKLNIDNQNWASDVILTLSIYDNPSKTNLIRSTPMTGPVIDNYPVFYIGSFFSPNTTYYMELTSNSSTPIDWLSAASDVYEGGMAYQNGTADSSFDFCFKMDALESMYNGTSHPSVSDINNIADHYKTNPSLLGYNLIDEPSSNKMTRLQAAAKAFKQRDPNHLSLVNLLPSYATQEQQIGFKNTGIGVVSPSRSVGQTFETSSNTTFISTIQLYVVIENWSNTATITLKLWDSKDKTTLLGQDTLYSSATIYPQFTFNVDVSANTSYYWELSQGGVEENHVGWVVRSPNGFDWEKDGTAYDNGVPVDADYWFTINQNIVAFSYEDYVYQWASKNPDVLMYDHYPFLENGGLSTSYYSDMEIIRRQSLKNKVDFWTYIQSVGITGSLRSPSEGDMRYQVFTSLAYGAKGINYFLYLTPDYPGTPFHDGIINYDLTKTALYDYAANINADVLKLGPKLLGLKSEAVYHTGSTIPTSTTVLPSNYFWKPTDMTQPLVFGYFKDNTGREYMMVVNRDVANSRTVTFDLSTKPSNVIEVSKTTGAEVSTNYNSTTGQLSSTFAAGEGRLYALPSSTPADVSATTLTSTIGTVSTGGTANETITNIPNATTLTAFKAAITPAVNATFEVYDADGITIASTLATGKKVIVTAQNGITKVTYTVTVNAAPSSGGGGGSTTPSDEKVTSNNGNLTLPAGKTGEVSWKDAITISIPAGATDKELKLTIESVLDTQKLLTNKEVLASPVFEILKNFSENFSKPVTLTFSYNPASLKNNQIPVVFYYDEAKKEWVEVVGGKVNGNHITVEVNHFTKYAVFAVNQVTDVPAIDQPTDTPAKVQFSDIAGHWAESSIMQAVSGGIVKGYTDGTFKPGKTVTRAEFVVMLMNALKPQEAGAELTFTDSAKIGAWAQNAVAQAFQAGIIKGYKDGSFRPDAEITRAEMAVMIANALGQSIDVNAATGFADDKDIPVWAKGAVAIMKKLDLVVGKGKNEFDPNDKTTRAEAVTVLLKVLAQKSE
;
A
#
# COMPACT_ATOMS: atom_id res chain seq x y z
N MET A 1 -59.32 53.48 -35.41
CA MET A 1 -58.55 54.75 -35.34
C MET A 1 -59.16 55.58 -34.22
N SER A 2 -58.44 56.37 -33.42
CA SER A 2 -57.13 57.00 -33.69
C SER A 2 -56.21 57.11 -32.45
N SER A 3 -55.11 56.34 -32.47
CA SER A 3 -53.69 56.77 -32.33
C SER A 3 -53.31 58.07 -31.58
N SER A 4 -52.20 58.14 -30.83
CA SER A 4 -51.20 57.12 -30.43
C SER A 4 -50.08 57.69 -29.53
N ALA A 5 -49.60 56.95 -28.52
CA ALA A 5 -50.18 56.94 -27.16
C ALA A 5 -49.19 56.33 -26.12
N GLU A 6 -49.12 56.96 -24.94
CA GLU A 6 -48.82 56.42 -23.58
C GLU A 6 -47.50 55.67 -23.24
N ALA A 7 -46.99 55.64 -22.00
CA ALA A 7 -47.00 56.61 -20.87
C ALA A 7 -46.10 56.11 -19.69
N LEU A 8 -45.17 56.96 -19.25
CA LEU A 8 -44.98 57.52 -17.88
C LEU A 8 -44.96 56.64 -16.58
N LEU A 9 -43.88 56.86 -15.79
CA LEU A 9 -43.83 57.20 -14.35
C LEU A 9 -44.30 56.25 -13.21
N LYS A 10 -43.41 56.20 -12.19
CA LYS A 10 -43.63 56.34 -10.72
C LYS A 10 -44.11 55.20 -9.80
N ASN A 11 -43.46 55.23 -8.63
CA ASN A 11 -43.92 54.98 -7.24
C ASN A 11 -44.28 53.57 -6.72
N GLU A 12 -43.59 53.25 -5.61
CA GLU A 12 -44.11 52.79 -4.31
C GLU A 12 -44.98 51.52 -4.23
N GLY A 13 -44.50 50.54 -3.45
CA GLY A 13 -45.23 49.32 -3.10
C GLY A 13 -44.51 48.51 -2.01
N VAL A 14 -44.50 49.02 -0.78
CA VAL A 14 -43.97 48.30 0.40
C VAL A 14 -44.92 47.14 0.78
N ILE A 15 -44.37 46.03 1.33
CA ILE A 15 -44.87 45.20 2.47
C ILE A 15 -44.53 43.70 2.30
N LEU A 16 -43.62 43.21 3.16
CA LEU A 16 -43.61 41.91 3.91
C LEU A 16 -44.13 40.62 3.20
N MET A 17 -43.43 39.47 3.19
CA MET A 17 -42.73 38.80 4.31
C MET A 17 -41.70 37.72 3.88
N LYS A 18 -40.65 37.59 4.72
CA LYS A 18 -39.99 36.35 5.21
C LYS A 18 -39.45 35.24 4.26
N SER A 19 -38.15 35.00 4.50
CA SER A 19 -37.46 33.70 4.69
C SER A 19 -37.09 32.79 3.51
N SER A 20 -35.76 32.58 3.38
CA SER A 20 -35.07 31.33 2.97
C SER A 20 -35.16 30.89 1.49
N LYS A 21 -34.11 30.37 0.82
CA LYS A 21 -32.66 30.22 1.12
C LYS A 21 -31.94 29.73 -0.17
N VAL A 22 -30.75 30.28 -0.50
CA VAL A 22 -29.65 29.65 -1.33
C VAL A 22 -30.03 29.44 -2.85
N ILE A 23 -29.15 29.66 -3.85
CA ILE A 23 -28.13 28.72 -4.39
C ILE A 23 -27.19 29.41 -5.42
N PHE A 24 -25.87 29.25 -5.22
CA PHE A 24 -24.72 29.13 -6.18
C PHE A 24 -24.54 30.20 -7.30
N LEU A 25 -23.38 30.37 -7.99
CA LEU A 25 -22.12 29.62 -8.19
C LEU A 25 -20.99 30.66 -8.45
N SER A 26 -19.76 30.59 -7.90
CA SER A 26 -18.55 30.03 -8.57
C SER A 26 -17.24 30.51 -7.89
N ILE A 27 -16.16 29.72 -7.95
CA ILE A 27 -14.71 30.13 -7.99
C ILE A 27 -14.14 30.85 -6.73
N LEU A 28 -13.42 30.14 -5.84
CA LEU A 28 -11.95 29.88 -5.83
C LEU A 28 -11.05 31.11 -5.50
N PHE A 29 -10.57 31.20 -4.24
CA PHE A 29 -9.14 31.22 -3.85
C PHE A 29 -8.93 31.35 -2.32
N ALA A 30 -7.83 30.78 -1.81
CA ALA A 30 -7.15 31.02 -0.52
C ALA A 30 -7.77 30.59 0.84
N SER A 31 -6.87 30.11 1.74
CA SER A 31 -7.01 29.90 3.20
C SER A 31 -7.89 28.71 3.68
N MET A 32 -7.54 27.96 4.74
CA MET A 32 -6.59 28.24 5.83
C MET A 32 -6.00 26.98 6.52
N MET A 33 -4.73 27.10 6.92
CA MET A 33 -4.08 26.41 8.06
C MET A 33 -4.58 27.05 9.38
N THR A 34 -4.64 26.41 10.56
CA THR A 34 -4.35 25.04 11.05
C THR A 34 -5.11 24.89 12.37
N LEU A 35 -5.66 23.70 12.71
CA LEU A 35 -5.76 23.19 14.11
C LEU A 35 -6.43 21.80 14.20
N MET A 36 -5.62 20.75 14.23
CA MET A 36 -5.87 19.59 15.10
C MET A 36 -4.53 18.92 15.41
N SER A 37 -4.13 19.01 16.68
CA SER A 37 -3.00 18.29 17.25
C SER A 37 -3.49 17.06 18.03
N LEU A 38 -2.63 16.04 18.11
CA LEU A 38 -2.62 14.92 19.07
C LEU A 38 -3.48 13.67 18.78
N SER A 39 -2.78 12.66 18.23
CA SER A 39 -2.77 11.26 18.72
C SER A 39 -4.00 10.38 18.45
N THR A 40 -3.92 9.06 18.27
CA THR A 40 -2.78 8.09 18.26
C THR A 40 -2.90 7.18 17.05
N ALA A 41 -1.81 6.92 16.32
CA ALA A 41 -1.83 6.05 15.14
C ALA A 41 -1.36 4.63 15.44
N THR A 42 -2.15 3.62 15.07
CA THR A 42 -1.62 2.32 14.62
C THR A 42 -1.42 2.40 13.10
N PRO A 43 -0.24 2.02 12.56
CA PRO A 43 0.04 2.18 11.14
C PRO A 43 -0.75 1.17 10.31
N ALA A 44 -1.79 1.65 9.64
CA ALA A 44 -2.25 1.00 8.41
C ALA A 44 -1.22 1.29 7.32
N ASN A 45 -0.17 0.45 7.25
CA ASN A 45 0.70 0.43 6.08
C ASN A 45 -0.19 0.21 4.86
N ALA A 46 0.04 0.97 3.79
CA ALA A 46 -0.67 0.75 2.54
C ALA A 46 -0.20 -0.58 1.94
N ALA A 47 -0.86 -1.66 2.34
CA ALA A 47 -0.69 -2.96 1.71
C ALA A 47 -0.94 -2.78 0.22
N VAL A 48 0.08 -3.03 -0.61
CA VAL A 48 -0.10 -3.12 -2.06
C VAL A 48 -1.16 -4.18 -2.30
N ALA A 49 -2.34 -3.74 -2.76
CA ALA A 49 -3.54 -4.56 -2.76
C ALA A 49 -3.31 -5.89 -3.48
N THR A 50 -3.81 -6.99 -2.91
CA THR A 50 -3.47 -8.38 -3.25
C THR A 50 -3.98 -8.87 -4.62
N ALA A 51 -4.22 -7.96 -5.56
CA ALA A 51 -4.54 -8.23 -6.97
C ALA A 51 -4.12 -7.09 -7.94
N ALA A 52 -3.08 -6.32 -7.61
CA ALA A 52 -2.43 -5.39 -8.55
C ALA A 52 -1.11 -6.01 -9.08
N PRO A 53 -0.64 -5.68 -10.31
CA PRO A 53 0.55 -6.30 -10.87
C PRO A 53 1.80 -5.95 -10.06
N PHE A 54 2.76 -6.88 -10.02
CA PHE A 54 4.01 -6.73 -9.27
C PHE A 54 4.75 -5.44 -9.70
N PRO A 55 5.18 -4.58 -8.76
CA PRO A 55 5.88 -3.35 -9.07
C PRO A 55 7.18 -3.57 -9.86
N ILE A 56 7.10 -3.32 -11.17
CA ILE A 56 8.24 -3.22 -12.09
C ILE A 56 8.27 -1.79 -12.61
N GLY A 57 9.32 -1.07 -12.23
CA GLY A 57 9.52 0.34 -12.50
C GLY A 57 10.62 0.67 -13.50
N ILE A 58 10.58 1.88 -14.03
CA ILE A 58 11.70 2.52 -14.74
C ILE A 58 11.95 3.90 -14.10
N PHE A 59 13.21 4.17 -13.75
CA PHE A 59 13.67 5.49 -13.35
C PHE A 59 13.96 6.38 -14.57
N ASN A 60 13.78 7.69 -14.40
CA ASN A 60 14.02 8.72 -15.42
C ASN A 60 13.27 8.40 -16.74
N SER A 61 11.97 8.68 -16.74
CA SER A 61 11.06 8.48 -17.88
C SER A 61 11.50 9.26 -19.14
N PRO A 62 10.92 9.00 -20.33
CA PRO A 62 11.15 9.86 -21.50
C PRO A 62 10.90 11.34 -21.15
N GLY A 63 11.76 12.23 -21.67
CA GLY A 63 11.60 13.67 -21.47
C GLY A 63 10.30 14.20 -22.06
N PHE A 64 9.98 15.47 -21.79
CA PHE A 64 8.69 16.05 -22.20
C PHE A 64 8.44 15.95 -23.72
N ASN A 65 9.46 16.19 -24.54
CA ASN A 65 9.36 16.09 -26.01
C ASN A 65 9.09 14.64 -26.49
N ASP A 66 9.51 13.64 -25.73
CA ASP A 66 9.34 12.21 -26.02
C ASP A 66 8.12 11.59 -25.30
N THR A 67 7.36 12.40 -24.56
CA THR A 67 6.14 11.99 -23.83
C THR A 67 4.98 11.74 -24.79
N THR A 68 5.11 10.64 -25.53
CA THR A 68 4.24 10.23 -26.62
C THR A 68 3.62 8.86 -26.34
N PHE A 69 2.44 8.60 -26.93
CA PHE A 69 1.79 7.29 -26.86
C PHE A 69 2.71 6.16 -27.33
N ALA A 70 3.54 6.40 -28.35
CA ALA A 70 4.46 5.42 -28.91
C ALA A 70 5.56 5.02 -27.91
N LYS A 71 6.20 5.97 -27.21
CA LYS A 71 7.23 5.63 -26.21
C LYS A 71 6.65 5.05 -24.92
N TYR A 72 5.48 5.48 -24.49
CA TYR A 72 4.82 4.85 -23.34
C TYR A 72 4.31 3.43 -23.68
N LYS A 73 3.88 3.18 -24.91
CA LYS A 73 3.61 1.82 -25.40
C LYS A 73 4.87 0.96 -25.48
N GLU A 74 6.00 1.55 -25.88
CA GLU A 74 7.30 0.87 -25.90
C GLU A 74 7.72 0.43 -24.48
N ILE A 75 7.64 1.33 -23.49
CA ILE A 75 7.86 0.99 -22.07
C ILE A 75 6.90 -0.11 -21.62
N LYS A 76 5.61 -0.02 -21.98
CA LYS A 76 4.64 -1.06 -21.64
C LYS A 76 4.99 -2.43 -22.24
N ASN A 77 5.52 -2.46 -23.46
CA ASN A 77 5.97 -3.68 -24.12
C ASN A 77 7.20 -4.31 -23.45
N MET A 78 7.92 -3.60 -22.58
CA MET A 78 8.95 -4.18 -21.69
C MET A 78 8.37 -4.87 -20.44
N ASN A 79 7.04 -5.07 -20.38
CA ASN A 79 6.32 -5.59 -19.21
C ASN A 79 6.47 -4.72 -17.94
N VAL A 80 6.79 -3.44 -18.12
CA VAL A 80 6.85 -2.45 -17.04
C VAL A 80 5.42 -2.11 -16.55
N THR A 81 5.32 -1.77 -15.27
CA THR A 81 4.06 -1.45 -14.59
C THR A 81 3.95 0.02 -14.21
N TYR A 82 5.07 0.66 -13.87
CA TYR A 82 5.13 2.09 -13.56
C TYR A 82 6.42 2.75 -14.08
N LEU A 83 6.40 4.08 -14.15
CA LEU A 83 7.58 4.91 -14.43
C LEU A 83 7.71 5.99 -13.35
N MET A 84 8.94 6.47 -13.13
CA MET A 84 9.21 7.63 -12.29
C MET A 84 9.61 8.81 -13.17
N THR A 85 8.91 9.94 -13.02
CA THR A 85 9.09 11.13 -13.89
C THR A 85 10.19 12.08 -13.41
N SER A 86 11.28 11.53 -12.86
CA SER A 86 12.51 12.29 -12.58
C SER A 86 12.89 13.06 -13.85
N GLY A 87 13.07 14.38 -13.76
CA GLY A 87 13.34 15.25 -14.91
C GLY A 87 12.11 15.87 -15.61
N LEU A 88 10.87 15.51 -15.24
CA LEU A 88 9.67 16.27 -15.60
C LEU A 88 9.31 17.21 -14.45
N ASN A 89 9.45 18.51 -14.71
CA ASN A 89 9.60 19.53 -13.68
C ASN A 89 8.35 20.40 -13.49
N THR A 90 7.30 20.20 -14.29
CA THR A 90 6.05 20.97 -14.17
C THR A 90 4.81 20.09 -14.13
N PHE A 91 3.70 20.64 -13.63
CA PHE A 91 2.38 20.01 -13.70
C PHE A 91 2.02 19.61 -15.14
N LYS A 92 2.25 20.48 -16.12
CA LYS A 92 1.97 20.22 -17.55
C LYS A 92 2.71 18.98 -18.08
N GLU A 93 3.98 18.82 -17.70
CA GLU A 93 4.83 17.72 -18.14
C GLU A 93 4.40 16.39 -17.49
N ASN A 94 4.16 16.42 -16.17
CA ASN A 94 3.67 15.26 -15.42
C ASN A 94 2.23 14.87 -15.81
N ASP A 95 1.34 15.82 -16.11
CA ASP A 95 -0.01 15.56 -16.61
C ASP A 95 0.03 14.90 -18.00
N ALA A 96 0.95 15.30 -18.87
CA ALA A 96 1.19 14.63 -20.15
C ALA A 96 1.70 13.19 -19.92
N ALA A 97 2.65 12.99 -19.00
CA ALA A 97 3.15 11.66 -18.63
C ALA A 97 2.04 10.75 -18.06
N LEU A 98 1.25 11.25 -17.12
CA LEU A 98 0.08 10.56 -16.56
C LEU A 98 -0.96 10.22 -17.64
N THR A 99 -1.19 11.11 -18.60
CA THR A 99 -2.09 10.86 -19.74
C THR A 99 -1.59 9.73 -20.64
N GLN A 100 -0.30 9.73 -21.01
CA GLN A 100 0.27 8.66 -21.83
C GLN A 100 0.38 7.34 -21.06
N ALA A 101 0.58 7.39 -19.74
CA ALA A 101 0.57 6.23 -18.86
C ALA A 101 -0.83 5.61 -18.79
N ALA A 102 -1.88 6.41 -18.59
CA ALA A 102 -3.26 5.96 -18.58
C ALA A 102 -3.66 5.29 -19.90
N ALA A 103 -3.28 5.90 -21.03
CA ALA A 103 -3.54 5.36 -22.37
C ALA A 103 -2.83 4.01 -22.64
N ASN A 104 -1.80 3.65 -21.86
CA ASN A 104 -1.01 2.42 -22.02
C ASN A 104 -1.13 1.43 -20.84
N GLY A 105 -1.99 1.70 -19.86
CA GLY A 105 -2.10 0.86 -18.66
C GLY A 105 -0.81 0.81 -17.83
N LEU A 106 -0.15 1.97 -17.70
CA LEU A 106 0.98 2.22 -16.83
C LEU A 106 0.57 3.12 -15.66
N LYS A 107 1.34 3.04 -14.58
CA LYS A 107 1.28 3.94 -13.44
C LYS A 107 2.47 4.91 -13.43
N VAL A 108 2.40 5.97 -12.62
CA VAL A 108 3.43 7.01 -12.53
C VAL A 108 3.72 7.38 -11.08
N ILE A 109 4.99 7.40 -10.71
CA ILE A 109 5.49 8.10 -9.52
C ILE A 109 5.95 9.48 -9.98
N VAL A 110 5.24 10.54 -9.56
CA VAL A 110 5.53 11.90 -10.02
C VAL A 110 6.70 12.51 -9.24
N SER A 111 7.61 13.17 -9.93
CA SER A 111 8.58 14.09 -9.32
C SER A 111 8.07 15.53 -9.46
N ASP A 112 8.31 16.38 -8.46
CA ASP A 112 8.01 17.82 -8.51
C ASP A 112 9.16 18.60 -7.87
N PRO A 113 9.76 19.59 -8.55
CA PRO A 113 10.91 20.33 -8.03
C PRO A 113 10.66 21.02 -6.68
N ARG A 114 9.41 21.35 -6.33
CA ARG A 114 9.09 21.97 -5.02
C ARG A 114 9.26 21.01 -3.83
N LEU A 115 9.39 19.71 -4.10
CA LEU A 115 9.77 18.72 -3.09
C LEU A 115 11.29 18.71 -2.87
N MET A 116 12.08 19.13 -3.86
CA MET A 116 13.54 19.13 -3.84
C MET A 116 14.15 20.51 -3.56
N PHE A 117 13.45 21.60 -3.91
CA PHE A 117 13.94 22.98 -3.82
C PHE A 117 12.87 23.95 -3.30
N ASN A 118 13.27 24.84 -2.41
CA ASN A 118 12.53 26.03 -2.05
C ASN A 118 12.90 27.15 -3.02
N SER A 119 11.93 27.65 -3.79
CA SER A 119 12.17 28.70 -4.78
C SER A 119 11.97 30.09 -4.17
N ILE A 120 13.04 30.87 -4.09
CA ILE A 120 13.01 32.26 -3.63
C ILE A 120 13.15 33.20 -4.83
N PRO A 121 12.09 33.95 -5.20
CA PRO A 121 12.15 34.88 -6.32
C PRO A 121 13.07 36.07 -6.04
N ILE A 122 13.92 36.42 -7.01
CA ILE A 122 14.70 37.66 -7.08
C ILE A 122 14.29 38.34 -8.38
N ASN A 123 13.35 39.30 -8.33
CA ASN A 123 12.65 39.77 -9.52
C ASN A 123 12.47 41.29 -9.53
N GLN A 124 12.59 41.88 -10.72
CA GLN A 124 12.17 43.24 -11.06
C GLN A 124 11.24 43.14 -12.27
N ILE A 125 9.92 43.21 -12.05
CA ILE A 125 8.89 42.93 -13.08
C ILE A 125 8.10 44.18 -13.52
N SER A 126 8.56 45.38 -13.15
CA SER A 126 7.97 46.63 -13.63
C SER A 126 8.58 47.00 -14.98
N GLU A 127 7.76 47.14 -16.01
CA GLU A 127 8.21 47.61 -17.33
C GLU A 127 8.19 49.16 -17.40
N GLY A 128 9.21 49.76 -18.02
CA GLY A 128 9.17 51.17 -18.44
C GLY A 128 10.54 51.82 -18.69
N GLY A 129 10.62 52.65 -19.73
CA GLY A 129 11.90 53.10 -20.30
C GLY A 129 12.49 52.03 -21.22
N SER A 130 13.48 52.36 -22.05
CA SER A 130 14.19 51.38 -22.88
C SER A 130 15.65 51.78 -23.04
N HIS A 131 16.54 50.82 -22.86
CA HIS A 131 17.96 50.92 -23.18
C HIS A 131 18.24 49.91 -24.30
N ALA A 132 19.39 50.02 -24.97
CA ALA A 132 19.68 49.23 -26.17
C ALA A 132 20.99 48.46 -26.02
N VAL A 133 21.01 47.14 -26.13
CA VAL A 133 22.26 46.36 -26.06
C VAL A 133 22.92 46.24 -27.44
N SER A 134 24.24 46.44 -27.51
CA SER A 134 25.04 46.26 -28.72
C SER A 134 26.47 45.83 -28.38
N ASN A 135 27.29 45.54 -29.40
CA ASN A 135 28.72 45.25 -29.25
C ASN A 135 29.57 46.42 -28.72
N THR A 136 28.96 47.60 -28.55
CA THR A 136 29.57 48.82 -27.98
C THR A 136 28.73 49.43 -26.85
N ASN A 137 27.60 48.80 -26.51
CA ASN A 137 26.76 49.17 -25.38
C ASN A 137 26.36 47.91 -24.60
N ALA A 138 27.24 47.50 -23.68
CA ALA A 138 26.93 46.49 -22.68
C ALA A 138 26.04 47.11 -21.59
N ILE A 139 25.16 46.30 -21.02
CA ILE A 139 24.30 46.73 -19.91
C ILE A 139 24.32 45.63 -18.86
N GLY A 140 24.30 45.96 -17.57
CA GLY A 140 24.25 44.98 -16.49
C GLY A 140 23.57 45.49 -15.23
N GLN A 141 23.44 44.62 -14.24
CA GLN A 141 22.89 44.96 -12.93
C GLN A 141 23.51 44.07 -11.85
N THR A 142 23.67 44.60 -10.63
CA THR A 142 23.95 43.76 -9.47
C THR A 142 22.68 43.15 -8.88
N PHE A 143 22.77 41.91 -8.43
CA PHE A 143 21.72 41.23 -7.67
C PHE A 143 22.34 40.59 -6.41
N THR A 144 21.58 40.55 -5.32
CA THR A 144 22.01 39.96 -4.05
C THR A 144 21.25 38.67 -3.77
N VAL A 145 21.98 37.59 -3.52
CA VAL A 145 21.41 36.29 -3.19
C VAL A 145 20.87 36.30 -1.73
N PRO A 146 19.67 35.74 -1.47
CA PRO A 146 19.08 35.70 -0.13
C PRO A 146 19.97 35.11 0.97
N ALA A 147 19.57 35.38 2.22
CA ALA A 147 20.13 34.72 3.40
C ALA A 147 19.64 33.26 3.48
N GLY A 148 20.57 32.31 3.59
CA GLY A 148 20.29 30.87 3.69
C GLY A 148 21.50 30.10 4.20
N THR A 149 21.33 28.82 4.56
CA THR A 149 22.35 28.07 5.31
C THR A 149 23.31 27.25 4.44
N SER A 150 23.09 27.14 3.12
CA SER A 150 23.84 26.17 2.30
C SER A 150 24.08 26.55 0.83
N GLY A 151 23.88 27.82 0.47
CA GLY A 151 24.00 28.28 -0.92
C GLY A 151 22.73 28.06 -1.74
N TYR A 152 22.66 28.76 -2.87
CA TYR A 152 21.51 28.77 -3.77
C TYR A 152 21.95 28.37 -5.18
N ILE A 153 21.09 27.67 -5.91
CA ILE A 153 21.23 27.51 -7.36
C ILE A 153 20.37 28.59 -8.01
N ILE A 154 20.94 29.43 -8.87
CA ILE A 154 20.13 30.19 -9.83
C ILE A 154 20.09 29.36 -11.10
N ASP A 155 18.94 28.77 -11.37
CA ASP A 155 18.75 27.86 -12.51
C ASP A 155 18.51 28.64 -13.80
N THR A 156 17.59 29.61 -13.78
CA THR A 156 17.28 30.46 -14.95
C THR A 156 17.17 31.93 -14.59
N ILE A 157 17.55 32.79 -15.56
CA ILE A 157 17.24 34.21 -15.58
C ILE A 157 16.42 34.49 -16.84
N LYS A 158 15.25 35.11 -16.68
CA LYS A 158 14.45 35.63 -17.78
C LYS A 158 14.61 37.14 -17.83
N LEU A 159 14.84 37.68 -19.02
CA LEU A 159 14.90 39.11 -19.29
C LEU A 159 13.75 39.47 -20.23
N ASN A 160 13.11 40.63 -20.05
CA ASN A 160 12.25 41.20 -21.09
C ASN A 160 13.16 41.74 -22.21
N ILE A 161 12.92 41.39 -23.48
CA ILE A 161 13.72 41.79 -24.65
C ILE A 161 12.79 42.00 -25.86
N ASP A 162 13.00 43.05 -26.65
CA ASP A 162 12.29 43.25 -27.92
C ASP A 162 12.84 42.27 -28.97
N ASN A 163 12.09 41.19 -29.21
CA ASN A 163 12.48 40.18 -30.18
C ASN A 163 12.38 40.65 -31.64
N GLN A 164 11.72 41.78 -31.93
CA GLN A 164 11.51 42.25 -33.30
C GLN A 164 12.82 42.67 -33.99
N ASN A 165 13.80 43.12 -33.21
CA ASN A 165 15.10 43.57 -33.69
C ASN A 165 16.21 42.50 -33.57
N TRP A 166 15.88 41.30 -33.09
CA TRP A 166 16.84 40.23 -32.85
C TRP A 166 17.01 39.30 -34.06
N ALA A 167 17.91 39.67 -34.99
CA ALA A 167 18.18 38.91 -36.21
C ALA A 167 18.90 37.56 -35.96
N SER A 168 18.86 36.67 -36.97
CA SER A 168 19.29 35.25 -36.87
C SER A 168 20.79 34.99 -36.67
N ASP A 169 21.62 36.01 -36.89
CA ASP A 169 23.07 36.00 -36.70
C ASP A 169 23.50 36.77 -35.42
N VAL A 170 22.54 37.40 -34.74
CA VAL A 170 22.81 38.18 -33.54
C VAL A 170 22.76 37.29 -32.30
N ILE A 171 23.84 37.32 -31.54
CA ILE A 171 24.05 36.53 -30.32
C ILE A 171 24.03 37.50 -29.15
N LEU A 172 23.04 37.35 -28.26
CA LEU A 172 23.05 37.97 -26.94
C LEU A 172 23.74 37.03 -25.95
N THR A 173 24.64 37.56 -25.13
CA THR A 173 25.37 36.78 -24.13
C THR A 173 25.15 37.38 -22.76
N LEU A 174 24.49 36.61 -21.89
CA LEU A 174 24.35 36.94 -20.47
C LEU A 174 25.50 36.31 -19.69
N SER A 175 26.30 37.14 -19.03
CA SER A 175 27.44 36.72 -18.21
C SER A 175 27.25 37.17 -16.77
N ILE A 176 27.62 36.32 -15.81
CA ILE A 176 27.54 36.59 -14.38
C ILE A 176 28.95 36.58 -13.80
N TYR A 177 29.27 37.63 -13.06
CA TYR A 177 30.55 37.89 -12.43
C TYR A 177 30.41 37.98 -10.91
N ASP A 178 31.53 37.81 -10.21
CA ASP A 178 31.66 38.04 -8.77
C ASP A 178 31.35 39.48 -8.34
N ASN A 179 31.63 40.48 -9.18
CA ASN A 179 31.29 41.88 -8.96
C ASN A 179 31.38 42.72 -10.27
N PRO A 180 30.94 44.00 -10.27
CA PRO A 180 30.98 44.86 -11.47
C PRO A 180 32.37 45.16 -12.05
N SER A 181 33.46 44.94 -11.30
CA SER A 181 34.83 45.02 -11.83
C SER A 181 35.25 43.77 -12.62
N LYS A 182 34.38 42.75 -12.71
CA LYS A 182 34.54 41.54 -13.53
C LYS A 182 35.81 40.73 -13.19
N THR A 183 36.19 40.69 -11.91
CA THR A 183 37.42 40.03 -11.47
C THR A 183 37.37 38.51 -11.63
N ASN A 184 36.19 37.90 -11.56
CA ASN A 184 35.98 36.49 -11.86
C ASN A 184 34.65 36.27 -12.60
N LEU A 185 34.70 35.55 -13.73
CA LEU A 185 33.51 35.09 -14.45
C LEU A 185 33.00 33.79 -13.81
N ILE A 186 31.75 33.79 -13.36
CA ILE A 186 31.10 32.63 -12.74
C ILE A 186 30.43 31.77 -13.80
N ARG A 187 29.63 32.40 -14.67
CA ARG A 187 28.89 31.72 -15.74
C ARG A 187 28.71 32.66 -16.92
N SER A 188 28.69 32.11 -18.12
CA SER A 188 28.23 32.81 -19.32
C SER A 188 27.32 31.88 -20.12
N THR A 189 26.23 32.42 -20.67
CA THR A 189 25.27 31.69 -21.50
C THR A 189 24.90 32.57 -22.71
N PRO A 190 25.35 32.20 -23.93
CA PRO A 190 24.94 32.85 -25.17
C PRO A 190 23.58 32.32 -25.65
N MET A 191 22.86 33.16 -26.38
CA MET A 191 21.62 32.84 -27.08
C MET A 191 21.65 33.50 -28.46
N THR A 192 21.35 32.75 -29.51
CA THR A 192 21.26 33.26 -30.89
C THR A 192 19.80 33.52 -31.23
N GLY A 193 19.52 34.65 -31.90
CA GLY A 193 18.17 34.98 -32.35
C GLY A 193 17.74 34.23 -33.62
N PRO A 194 16.53 34.51 -34.14
CA PRO A 194 15.45 35.19 -33.43
C PRO A 194 14.82 34.27 -32.37
N VAL A 195 14.26 34.86 -31.32
CA VAL A 195 13.43 34.15 -30.33
C VAL A 195 11.96 34.50 -30.54
N ILE A 196 11.06 33.56 -30.20
CA ILE A 196 9.60 33.73 -30.39
C ILE A 196 8.89 34.43 -29.22
N ASP A 197 9.59 34.65 -28.11
CA ASP A 197 9.06 35.19 -26.86
C ASP A 197 9.84 36.47 -26.52
N ASN A 198 9.17 37.48 -25.96
CA ASN A 198 9.83 38.67 -25.41
C ASN A 198 10.50 38.36 -24.05
N TYR A 199 10.30 37.16 -23.49
CA TYR A 199 10.91 36.72 -22.23
C TYR A 199 11.89 35.53 -22.41
N PRO A 200 12.98 35.69 -23.20
CA PRO A 200 14.00 34.67 -23.37
C PRO A 200 14.56 34.17 -22.03
N VAL A 201 14.74 32.85 -21.93
CA VAL A 201 15.20 32.16 -20.73
C VAL A 201 16.68 31.79 -20.86
N PHE A 202 17.55 32.48 -20.12
CA PHE A 202 18.96 32.15 -20.02
C PHE A 202 19.15 31.10 -18.92
N TYR A 203 19.61 29.90 -19.30
CA TYR A 203 19.93 28.82 -18.36
C TYR A 203 21.32 29.06 -17.74
N ILE A 204 21.36 29.16 -16.42
CA ILE A 204 22.53 29.51 -15.61
C ILE A 204 23.04 28.28 -14.86
N GLY A 205 22.15 27.52 -14.20
CA GLY A 205 22.46 26.26 -13.50
C GLY A 205 23.71 26.33 -12.61
N SER A 206 23.91 27.41 -11.87
CA SER A 206 25.15 27.69 -11.13
C SER A 206 24.90 27.93 -9.65
N PHE A 207 25.85 27.55 -8.80
CA PHE A 207 25.79 27.77 -7.35
C PHE A 207 26.30 29.17 -6.97
N PHE A 208 25.60 29.82 -6.06
CA PHE A 208 25.92 31.14 -5.52
C PHE A 208 25.90 31.12 -3.99
N SER A 209 26.77 31.94 -3.39
CA SER A 209 26.89 32.05 -1.93
C SER A 209 25.73 32.88 -1.35
N PRO A 210 25.17 32.53 -0.18
CA PRO A 210 24.14 33.33 0.48
C PRO A 210 24.66 34.72 0.84
N ASN A 211 23.76 35.72 0.94
CA ASN A 211 24.10 37.11 1.29
C ASN A 211 25.23 37.73 0.44
N THR A 212 25.45 37.23 -0.78
CA THR A 212 26.52 37.70 -1.67
C THR A 212 25.90 38.41 -2.86
N THR A 213 26.43 39.60 -3.15
CA THR A 213 26.06 40.41 -4.32
C THR A 213 26.92 40.01 -5.51
N TYR A 214 26.27 39.72 -6.64
CA TYR A 214 26.89 39.35 -7.91
C TYR A 214 26.49 40.37 -8.99
N TYR A 215 27.17 40.34 -10.14
CA TYR A 215 26.89 41.24 -11.26
C TYR A 215 26.55 40.45 -12.52
N MET A 216 25.36 40.65 -13.08
CA MET A 216 24.98 40.13 -14.39
C MET A 216 25.14 41.19 -15.48
N GLU A 217 25.61 40.80 -16.65
CA GLU A 217 25.81 41.68 -17.81
C GLU A 217 25.35 41.03 -19.11
N LEU A 218 24.56 41.77 -19.88
CA LEU A 218 24.11 41.43 -21.22
C LEU A 218 24.97 42.17 -22.25
N THR A 219 25.49 41.40 -23.21
CA THR A 219 26.29 41.89 -24.34
C THR A 219 25.76 41.34 -25.66
N SER A 220 26.10 41.97 -26.78
CA SER A 220 25.72 41.52 -28.13
C SER A 220 26.95 41.41 -29.04
N ASN A 221 26.94 40.48 -29.99
CA ASN A 221 27.93 40.47 -31.08
C ASN A 221 27.66 41.54 -32.16
N SER A 222 26.46 42.14 -32.17
CA SER A 222 25.98 43.02 -33.23
C SER A 222 26.16 44.50 -32.93
N SER A 223 26.46 45.30 -33.96
CA SER A 223 26.41 46.77 -33.87
C SER A 223 24.99 47.33 -33.98
N THR A 224 24.03 46.54 -34.48
CA THR A 224 22.61 46.91 -34.48
C THR A 224 22.09 46.79 -33.05
N PRO A 225 21.58 47.87 -32.43
CA PRO A 225 21.07 47.79 -31.07
C PRO A 225 19.82 46.92 -30.98
N ILE A 226 19.72 46.13 -29.91
CA ILE A 226 18.49 45.44 -29.50
C ILE A 226 17.93 46.19 -28.29
N ASP A 227 16.78 46.84 -28.48
CA ASP A 227 16.00 47.46 -27.40
C ASP A 227 15.32 46.36 -26.55
N TRP A 228 14.94 46.65 -25.29
CA TRP A 228 14.43 45.57 -24.42
C TRP A 228 13.44 45.94 -23.32
N LEU A 229 13.24 47.23 -23.03
CA LEU A 229 12.51 47.76 -21.85
C LEU A 229 13.24 47.51 -20.51
N SER A 230 13.67 48.61 -19.89
CA SER A 230 14.12 48.65 -18.50
C SER A 230 12.93 48.74 -17.54
N ALA A 231 13.20 48.89 -16.23
CA ALA A 231 12.21 49.31 -15.24
C ALA A 231 12.25 50.83 -15.01
N ALA A 232 11.07 51.48 -15.00
CA ALA A 232 10.94 52.94 -14.85
C ALA A 232 11.09 53.47 -13.41
N SER A 233 11.27 52.56 -12.45
CA SER A 233 11.53 52.88 -11.05
C SER A 233 12.30 51.72 -10.41
N ASP A 234 13.27 52.05 -9.56
CA ASP A 234 13.92 51.10 -8.66
C ASP A 234 12.89 50.55 -7.66
N VAL A 235 12.52 49.29 -7.84
CA VAL A 235 11.68 48.49 -6.93
C VAL A 235 12.49 47.30 -6.36
N TYR A 236 13.77 47.17 -6.72
CA TYR A 236 14.64 46.09 -6.26
C TYR A 236 15.76 46.70 -5.39
N GLU A 237 15.43 46.96 -4.13
CA GLU A 237 16.25 47.68 -3.13
C GLU A 237 17.69 47.12 -2.92
N GLY A 238 18.04 45.97 -3.51
CA GLY A 238 19.33 45.29 -3.40
C GLY A 238 20.21 45.33 -4.66
N GLY A 239 19.88 46.14 -5.65
CA GLY A 239 20.58 46.21 -6.95
C GLY A 239 21.11 47.60 -7.34
N MET A 240 21.87 47.62 -8.43
CA MET A 240 22.37 48.82 -9.10
C MET A 240 22.57 48.47 -10.58
N ALA A 241 21.96 49.23 -11.49
CA ALA A 241 22.19 49.06 -12.91
C ALA A 241 23.51 49.69 -13.38
N TYR A 242 24.01 49.20 -14.50
CA TYR A 242 25.26 49.61 -15.12
C TYR A 242 25.06 49.71 -16.63
N GLN A 243 25.55 50.79 -17.24
CA GLN A 243 25.69 50.89 -18.69
C GLN A 243 27.17 51.08 -19.03
N ASN A 244 27.70 50.23 -19.92
CA ASN A 244 29.12 50.16 -20.26
C ASN A 244 30.07 50.11 -19.04
N GLY A 245 29.67 49.36 -17.99
CA GLY A 245 30.44 49.24 -16.74
C GLY A 245 30.42 50.47 -15.84
N THR A 246 29.65 51.50 -16.17
CA THR A 246 29.41 52.67 -15.30
C THR A 246 28.07 52.52 -14.61
N ALA A 247 28.02 52.70 -13.29
CA ALA A 247 26.77 52.61 -12.52
C ALA A 247 25.80 53.73 -12.94
N ASP A 248 24.52 53.37 -13.11
CA ASP A 248 23.45 54.27 -13.51
C ASP A 248 22.20 53.97 -12.68
N SER A 249 21.82 54.91 -11.81
CA SER A 249 20.67 54.77 -10.91
C SER A 249 19.36 55.30 -11.51
N SER A 250 19.29 55.51 -12.83
CA SER A 250 18.09 56.01 -13.52
C SER A 250 17.16 54.89 -14.02
N PHE A 251 17.61 53.64 -14.00
CA PHE A 251 16.85 52.47 -14.44
C PHE A 251 17.32 51.19 -13.73
N ASP A 252 16.59 50.10 -13.93
CA ASP A 252 16.97 48.73 -13.56
C ASP A 252 16.61 47.74 -14.68
N PHE A 253 17.09 46.49 -14.59
CA PHE A 253 16.69 45.45 -15.55
C PHE A 253 15.26 45.00 -15.28
N CYS A 254 14.46 44.79 -16.32
CA CYS A 254 13.26 43.98 -16.18
C CYS A 254 13.67 42.49 -16.24
N PHE A 255 13.77 41.84 -15.09
CA PHE A 255 14.22 40.45 -14.96
C PHE A 255 13.38 39.63 -13.98
N LYS A 256 13.33 38.32 -14.23
CA LYS A 256 12.84 37.31 -13.30
C LYS A 256 13.91 36.25 -13.11
N MET A 257 14.36 35.99 -11.89
CA MET A 257 15.19 34.83 -11.57
C MET A 257 14.74 34.18 -10.27
N ASP A 258 14.83 32.85 -10.22
CA ASP A 258 14.41 32.07 -9.06
C ASP A 258 15.66 31.43 -8.43
N ALA A 259 15.94 31.78 -7.16
CA ALA A 259 17.04 31.24 -6.38
C ALA A 259 16.56 30.03 -5.59
N LEU A 260 17.06 28.85 -5.94
CA LEU A 260 16.65 27.56 -5.41
C LEU A 260 17.52 27.15 -4.22
N GLU A 261 16.94 27.07 -3.02
CA GLU A 261 17.56 26.45 -1.85
C GLU A 261 17.20 24.96 -1.79
N SER A 262 18.17 24.07 -1.56
CA SER A 262 17.90 22.63 -1.45
C SER A 262 17.04 22.29 -0.24
N MET A 263 15.94 21.57 -0.47
CA MET A 263 15.04 21.08 0.58
C MET A 263 15.69 20.02 1.48
N TYR A 264 15.10 19.88 2.66
CA TYR A 264 15.48 18.97 3.74
C TYR A 264 16.87 19.26 4.34
N ASN A 265 17.47 20.40 4.01
CA ASN A 265 18.76 20.86 4.53
C ASN A 265 18.56 22.06 5.46
N GLY A 266 19.39 22.20 6.50
CA GLY A 266 19.20 23.22 7.54
C GLY A 266 17.77 23.15 8.13
N THR A 267 17.08 24.27 8.21
CA THR A 267 15.66 24.32 8.62
C THR A 267 14.66 24.09 7.49
N SER A 268 15.10 23.99 6.23
CA SER A 268 14.23 24.06 5.06
C SER A 268 13.60 22.72 4.70
N HIS A 269 12.30 22.71 4.40
CA HIS A 269 11.52 21.55 3.94
C HIS A 269 10.29 22.03 3.14
N PRO A 270 9.65 21.16 2.32
CA PRO A 270 8.48 21.55 1.55
C PRO A 270 7.34 22.05 2.45
N SER A 271 6.69 23.14 2.01
CA SER A 271 5.58 23.70 2.76
C SER A 271 4.37 22.77 2.70
N VAL A 272 3.55 22.75 3.75
CA VAL A 272 2.29 22.01 3.74
C VAL A 272 1.34 22.52 2.65
N SER A 273 1.50 23.78 2.21
CA SER A 273 0.75 24.34 1.08
C SER A 273 1.18 23.71 -0.25
N ASP A 274 2.48 23.54 -0.48
CA ASP A 274 3.00 22.91 -1.70
C ASP A 274 2.66 21.42 -1.75
N ILE A 275 2.84 20.70 -0.64
CA ILE A 275 2.44 19.30 -0.51
C ILE A 275 0.94 19.14 -0.79
N ASN A 276 0.10 20.00 -0.21
CA ASN A 276 -1.34 19.97 -0.49
C ASN A 276 -1.67 20.29 -1.94
N ASN A 277 -0.98 21.26 -2.56
CA ASN A 277 -1.19 21.63 -3.96
C ASN A 277 -0.79 20.49 -4.93
N ILE A 278 0.37 19.87 -4.71
CA ILE A 278 0.83 18.70 -5.46
C ILE A 278 -0.13 17.52 -5.28
N ALA A 279 -0.51 17.23 -4.03
CA ALA A 279 -1.44 16.14 -3.75
C ALA A 279 -2.81 16.37 -4.38
N ASP A 280 -3.39 17.56 -4.23
CA ASP A 280 -4.71 17.90 -4.78
C ASP A 280 -4.76 17.88 -6.31
N HIS A 281 -3.66 18.26 -6.97
CA HIS A 281 -3.57 18.23 -8.42
C HIS A 281 -3.55 16.80 -8.97
N TYR A 282 -2.80 15.88 -8.35
CA TYR A 282 -2.60 14.53 -8.90
C TYR A 282 -3.49 13.42 -8.30
N LYS A 283 -3.97 13.50 -7.05
CA LYS A 283 -4.54 12.36 -6.32
C LYS A 283 -5.79 11.71 -6.93
N THR A 284 -6.50 12.42 -7.81
CA THR A 284 -7.67 11.88 -8.53
C THR A 284 -7.30 11.23 -9.87
N ASN A 285 -6.03 11.28 -10.27
CA ASN A 285 -5.57 10.70 -11.53
C ASN A 285 -5.45 9.17 -11.41
N PRO A 286 -6.15 8.37 -12.24
CA PRO A 286 -6.14 6.92 -12.14
C PRO A 286 -4.79 6.28 -12.46
N SER A 287 -3.85 7.00 -13.07
CA SER A 287 -2.49 6.53 -13.34
C SER A 287 -1.44 6.97 -12.30
N LEU A 288 -1.82 7.71 -11.25
CA LEU A 288 -0.90 7.96 -10.14
C LEU A 288 -0.59 6.64 -9.39
N LEU A 289 0.65 6.53 -8.91
CA LEU A 289 1.13 5.53 -7.94
C LEU A 289 1.66 6.20 -6.67
N GLY A 290 2.31 7.35 -6.80
CA GLY A 290 2.96 8.03 -5.68
C GLY A 290 3.74 9.27 -6.07
N TYR A 291 4.46 9.80 -5.10
CA TYR A 291 5.29 11.00 -5.18
C TYR A 291 6.73 10.63 -4.85
N ASN A 292 7.67 11.02 -5.70
CA ASN A 292 9.10 10.92 -5.41
C ASN A 292 9.50 12.12 -4.54
N LEU A 293 9.88 11.89 -3.28
CA LEU A 293 10.21 12.96 -2.34
C LEU A 293 11.67 13.42 -2.48
N ILE A 294 12.59 12.47 -2.57
CA ILE A 294 14.03 12.70 -2.74
C ILE A 294 14.75 11.41 -3.15
N ASP A 295 15.85 11.59 -3.88
CA ASP A 295 16.83 10.57 -4.21
C ASP A 295 18.04 10.71 -3.28
N GLU A 296 18.57 9.58 -2.80
CA GLU A 296 19.81 9.48 -1.99
C GLU A 296 19.97 10.50 -0.82
N PRO A 297 19.04 10.60 0.15
CA PRO A 297 19.15 11.55 1.24
C PRO A 297 20.10 11.07 2.35
N SER A 298 20.90 11.99 2.88
CA SER A 298 21.67 11.83 4.12
C SER A 298 20.75 11.74 5.37
N SER A 299 21.22 11.11 6.45
CA SER A 299 20.37 10.77 7.60
C SER A 299 19.77 12.00 8.32
N ASN A 300 20.49 13.12 8.38
CA ASN A 300 19.99 14.41 8.88
C ASN A 300 18.74 14.97 8.15
N LYS A 301 18.42 14.47 6.96
CA LYS A 301 17.19 14.81 6.21
C LYS A 301 15.96 14.02 6.67
N MET A 302 16.14 12.86 7.31
CA MET A 302 15.08 11.85 7.50
C MET A 302 13.90 12.34 8.34
N THR A 303 14.13 13.15 9.37
CA THR A 303 13.04 13.74 10.19
C THR A 303 12.16 14.70 9.38
N ARG A 304 12.76 15.48 8.47
CA ARG A 304 12.05 16.41 7.58
C ARG A 304 11.31 15.66 6.46
N LEU A 305 11.93 14.58 5.94
CA LEU A 305 11.30 13.66 5.00
C LEU A 305 10.09 12.93 5.61
N GLN A 306 10.19 12.49 6.86
CA GLN A 306 9.04 11.91 7.59
C GLN A 306 7.90 12.92 7.71
N ALA A 307 8.20 14.19 7.99
CA ALA A 307 7.18 15.25 8.06
C ALA A 307 6.48 15.44 6.69
N ALA A 308 7.24 15.46 5.59
CA ALA A 308 6.68 15.55 4.25
C ALA A 308 5.83 14.32 3.87
N ALA A 309 6.35 13.11 4.07
CA ALA A 309 5.63 11.86 3.82
C ALA A 309 4.33 11.77 4.65
N LYS A 310 4.36 12.21 5.91
CA LYS A 310 3.17 12.28 6.78
C LYS A 310 2.13 13.28 6.27
N ALA A 311 2.57 14.44 5.77
CA ALA A 311 1.67 15.43 5.16
C ALA A 311 1.02 14.91 3.88
N PHE A 312 1.78 14.23 3.01
CA PHE A 312 1.23 13.50 1.86
C PHE A 312 0.21 12.46 2.31
N LYS A 313 0.55 11.57 3.25
CA LYS A 313 -0.35 10.52 3.75
C LYS A 313 -1.65 11.05 4.35
N GLN A 314 -1.62 12.24 4.95
CA GLN A 314 -2.81 12.93 5.46
C GLN A 314 -3.68 13.52 4.35
N ARG A 315 -3.11 13.98 3.23
CA ARG A 315 -3.84 14.62 2.12
C ARG A 315 -4.31 13.65 1.03
N ASP A 316 -3.52 12.60 0.82
CA ASP A 316 -3.73 11.50 -0.11
C ASP A 316 -3.20 10.19 0.49
N PRO A 317 -4.04 9.43 1.23
CA PRO A 317 -3.62 8.19 1.88
C PRO A 317 -3.42 7.02 0.91
N ASN A 318 -3.87 7.14 -0.35
CA ASN A 318 -3.98 6.03 -1.31
C ASN A 318 -2.75 5.85 -2.20
N HIS A 319 -1.84 6.81 -2.21
CA HIS A 319 -0.63 6.80 -3.05
C HIS A 319 0.64 6.82 -2.19
N LEU A 320 1.75 6.36 -2.76
CA LEU A 320 3.01 6.16 -2.05
C LEU A 320 3.77 7.49 -1.90
N SER A 321 4.48 7.66 -0.78
CA SER A 321 5.58 8.63 -0.66
C SER A 321 6.91 7.90 -0.71
N LEU A 322 7.65 8.09 -1.81
CA LEU A 322 8.88 7.34 -2.09
C LEU A 322 10.13 8.14 -1.71
N VAL A 323 11.11 7.44 -1.12
CA VAL A 323 12.48 7.89 -0.93
C VAL A 323 13.39 6.76 -1.39
N ASN A 324 14.33 7.06 -2.29
CA ASN A 324 15.43 6.13 -2.61
C ASN A 324 16.58 6.38 -1.62
N LEU A 325 17.09 5.33 -0.99
CA LEU A 325 18.18 5.39 -0.01
C LEU A 325 19.54 5.25 -0.68
N LEU A 326 20.54 5.93 -0.11
CA LEU A 326 21.95 5.75 -0.46
C LEU A 326 22.35 4.25 -0.37
N PRO A 327 23.30 3.78 -1.20
CA PRO A 327 24.01 2.50 -1.02
C PRO A 327 25.14 2.57 0.01
N SER A 328 25.70 1.40 0.38
CA SER A 328 26.87 1.32 1.27
C SER A 328 28.15 1.95 0.73
N TYR A 329 28.30 2.07 -0.60
CA TYR A 329 29.49 2.67 -1.22
C TYR A 329 29.48 4.20 -1.18
N ALA A 330 28.36 4.83 -0.81
CA ALA A 330 28.36 6.24 -0.43
C ALA A 330 29.29 6.43 0.78
N THR A 331 29.97 7.57 0.85
CA THR A 331 30.84 7.84 1.99
C THR A 331 30.01 7.93 3.27
N GLN A 332 30.65 7.65 4.40
CA GLN A 332 29.99 7.78 5.70
C GLN A 332 29.56 9.23 5.98
N GLU A 333 30.26 10.22 5.42
CA GLU A 333 29.82 11.63 5.41
C GLU A 333 28.53 11.84 4.61
N GLN A 334 28.35 11.17 3.46
CA GLN A 334 27.09 11.21 2.70
C GLN A 334 25.96 10.49 3.43
N GLN A 335 26.21 9.30 3.98
CA GLN A 335 25.19 8.50 4.66
C GLN A 335 24.64 9.20 5.91
N ILE A 336 25.52 9.69 6.79
CA ILE A 336 25.08 10.32 8.04
C ILE A 336 24.85 11.84 7.88
N GLY A 337 25.51 12.49 6.92
CA GLY A 337 25.28 13.90 6.54
C GLY A 337 26.11 14.93 7.30
N PHE A 338 27.29 14.57 7.80
CA PHE A 338 28.02 15.35 8.80
C PHE A 338 29.33 15.96 8.29
N LYS A 339 29.45 17.29 8.40
CA LYS A 339 30.73 18.00 8.26
C LYS A 339 31.38 18.20 9.63
N ASN A 340 32.67 17.85 9.73
CA ASN A 340 33.46 18.06 10.95
C ASN A 340 33.54 19.56 11.28
N THR A 341 33.13 19.92 12.50
CA THR A 341 32.89 21.31 12.92
C THR A 341 33.48 21.65 14.30
N GLY A 342 33.93 20.67 15.08
CA GLY A 342 34.50 20.91 16.40
C GLY A 342 34.98 19.65 17.12
N ILE A 343 35.76 19.85 18.18
CA ILE A 343 36.52 18.82 18.89
C ILE A 343 36.38 19.04 20.40
N GLY A 344 35.92 18.03 21.14
CA GLY A 344 36.05 17.95 22.60
C GLY A 344 37.23 17.08 23.00
N VAL A 345 37.90 17.42 24.11
CA VAL A 345 39.15 16.79 24.53
C VAL A 345 38.91 16.03 25.83
N VAL A 346 39.24 14.74 25.83
CA VAL A 346 39.23 13.90 27.04
C VAL A 346 40.65 13.77 27.58
N SER A 347 40.80 13.88 28.89
CA SER A 347 42.06 13.63 29.60
C SER A 347 41.78 13.06 31.00
N PRO A 348 42.79 12.60 31.76
CA PRO A 348 42.59 12.15 33.14
C PRO A 348 41.98 13.22 34.08
N SER A 349 42.05 14.50 33.70
CA SER A 349 41.51 15.64 34.45
C SER A 349 40.29 16.32 33.78
N ARG A 350 39.81 15.76 32.67
CA ARG A 350 38.75 16.36 31.82
C ARG A 350 37.84 15.29 31.24
N SER A 351 36.64 15.13 31.79
CA SER A 351 35.59 14.31 31.19
C SER A 351 34.77 15.09 30.16
N VAL A 352 34.08 14.37 29.27
CA VAL A 352 33.01 14.92 28.43
C VAL A 352 31.76 14.08 28.59
N GLY A 353 30.57 14.66 28.43
CA GLY A 353 29.33 13.91 28.55
C GLY A 353 28.13 14.65 28.00
N GLN A 354 27.02 13.94 27.75
CA GLN A 354 25.79 14.53 27.24
C GLN A 354 24.58 13.91 27.94
N THR A 355 23.58 14.73 28.26
CA THR A 355 22.25 14.21 28.59
C THR A 355 21.49 13.88 27.33
N PHE A 356 20.67 12.83 27.36
CA PHE A 356 19.86 12.39 26.23
C PHE A 356 18.48 11.93 26.68
N GLU A 357 17.45 11.98 25.82
CA GLU A 357 16.13 11.41 26.10
C GLU A 357 15.87 10.15 25.26
N THR A 358 15.39 9.08 25.90
CA THR A 358 15.00 7.85 25.22
C THR A 358 13.70 8.04 24.44
N SER A 359 13.61 7.52 23.21
CA SER A 359 12.35 7.53 22.44
C SER A 359 11.26 6.68 23.10
N SER A 360 10.01 6.83 22.65
CA SER A 360 8.85 6.04 23.12
C SER A 360 9.03 4.51 22.98
N ASN A 361 9.95 4.07 22.12
CA ASN A 361 10.21 2.68 21.78
C ASN A 361 11.58 2.21 22.30
N THR A 362 12.26 3.01 23.12
CA THR A 362 13.58 2.67 23.68
C THR A 362 13.40 2.20 25.12
N THR A 363 13.40 0.88 25.30
CA THR A 363 13.29 0.21 26.62
C THR A 363 14.56 -0.53 27.03
N PHE A 364 15.58 -0.54 26.18
CA PHE A 364 16.86 -1.21 26.41
C PHE A 364 17.97 -0.41 25.71
N ILE A 365 19.20 -0.47 26.24
CA ILE A 365 20.40 0.06 25.59
C ILE A 365 21.41 -1.08 25.51
N SER A 366 21.65 -1.60 24.31
CA SER A 366 22.72 -2.58 24.09
C SER A 366 24.07 -1.89 24.19
N THR A 367 24.28 -0.84 23.39
CA THR A 367 25.56 -0.14 23.25
C THR A 367 25.38 1.36 23.01
N ILE A 368 26.34 2.15 23.47
CA ILE A 368 26.51 3.56 23.06
C ILE A 368 27.78 3.64 22.22
N GLN A 369 27.74 4.39 21.12
CA GLN A 369 28.87 4.55 20.20
C GLN A 369 29.16 6.04 20.01
N LEU A 370 30.44 6.43 20.00
CA LEU A 370 30.90 7.83 19.98
C LEU A 370 31.84 8.07 18.78
N TYR A 371 31.77 9.23 18.12
CA TYR A 371 32.82 9.62 17.17
C TYR A 371 34.05 10.12 17.94
N VAL A 372 35.12 9.32 17.92
CA VAL A 372 36.42 9.58 18.56
C VAL A 372 37.53 9.57 17.51
N VAL A 373 38.33 10.64 17.41
CA VAL A 373 39.49 10.70 16.50
C VAL A 373 40.62 9.80 17.03
N ILE A 374 40.67 8.54 16.57
CA ILE A 374 41.58 7.52 17.13
C ILE A 374 43.07 7.73 16.82
N GLU A 375 43.43 8.61 15.88
CA GLU A 375 44.83 8.87 15.50
C GLU A 375 45.71 9.33 16.68
N ASN A 376 45.09 9.93 17.71
CA ASN A 376 45.76 10.40 18.94
C ASN A 376 45.57 9.45 20.14
N TRP A 377 44.88 8.30 19.98
CA TRP A 377 44.66 7.36 21.08
C TRP A 377 45.90 6.47 21.29
N SER A 378 46.69 6.78 22.32
CA SER A 378 47.85 5.96 22.68
C SER A 378 47.43 4.57 23.18
N ASN A 379 48.21 3.55 22.82
CA ASN A 379 48.02 2.16 23.24
C ASN A 379 48.19 1.90 24.76
N THR A 380 48.57 2.93 25.52
CA THR A 380 48.71 2.94 26.99
C THR A 380 47.51 3.55 27.71
N ALA A 381 46.63 4.27 27.00
CA ALA A 381 45.51 5.00 27.58
C ALA A 381 44.18 4.24 27.39
N THR A 382 43.38 4.18 28.44
CA THR A 382 42.03 3.61 28.41
C THR A 382 40.98 4.70 28.37
N ILE A 383 39.83 4.44 27.76
CA ILE A 383 38.65 5.30 27.91
C ILE A 383 37.48 4.50 28.46
N THR A 384 36.81 5.08 29.46
CA THR A 384 35.64 4.49 30.12
C THR A 384 34.44 5.38 29.87
N LEU A 385 33.41 4.81 29.24
CA LEU A 385 32.10 5.43 29.12
C LEU A 385 31.20 4.91 30.23
N LYS A 386 30.57 5.81 30.97
CA LYS A 386 29.62 5.53 32.05
C LYS A 386 28.23 6.03 31.66
N LEU A 387 27.20 5.24 31.95
CA LEU A 387 25.80 5.60 31.74
C LEU A 387 25.10 5.74 33.09
N TRP A 388 24.46 6.88 33.29
CA TRP A 388 23.80 7.29 34.52
C TRP A 388 22.31 7.57 34.29
N ASP A 389 21.53 7.41 35.36
CA ASP A 389 20.11 7.81 35.43
C ASP A 389 19.86 9.31 35.22
N SER A 390 20.85 10.16 35.55
CA SER A 390 20.73 11.60 35.46
C SER A 390 22.10 12.29 35.36
N LYS A 391 22.10 13.58 35.00
CA LYS A 391 23.30 14.43 35.03
C LYS A 391 23.94 14.53 36.43
N ASP A 392 23.13 14.40 37.47
CA ASP A 392 23.57 14.43 38.87
C ASP A 392 24.26 13.14 39.31
N LYS A 393 24.31 12.12 38.44
CA LYS A 393 25.02 10.85 38.65
C LYS A 393 24.51 10.08 39.88
N THR A 394 23.21 10.11 40.11
CA THR A 394 22.57 9.49 41.29
C THR A 394 22.65 7.96 41.26
N THR A 395 22.51 7.34 40.09
CA THR A 395 22.60 5.88 39.88
C THR A 395 23.42 5.57 38.64
N LEU A 396 24.51 4.81 38.81
CA LEU A 396 25.24 4.22 37.68
C LEU A 396 24.43 3.04 37.13
N LEU A 397 24.02 3.12 35.87
CA LEU A 397 23.27 2.06 35.19
C LEU A 397 24.22 1.03 34.57
N GLY A 398 25.34 1.49 34.01
CA GLY A 398 26.40 0.63 33.50
C GLY A 398 27.65 1.40 33.08
N GLN A 399 28.70 0.68 32.71
CA GLN A 399 29.93 1.25 32.15
C GLN A 399 30.68 0.23 31.31
N ASP A 400 31.45 0.71 30.34
CA ASP A 400 32.40 -0.11 29.55
C ASP A 400 33.73 0.65 29.37
N THR A 401 34.82 -0.10 29.21
CA THR A 401 36.18 0.43 29.13
C THR A 401 36.94 -0.17 27.96
N LEU A 402 37.39 0.68 27.04
CA LEU A 402 38.16 0.30 25.87
C LEU A 402 39.64 0.66 26.04
N TYR A 403 40.49 -0.18 25.44
CA TYR A 403 41.96 -0.05 25.45
C TYR A 403 42.52 0.45 24.11
N SER A 404 41.76 0.27 23.03
CA SER A 404 42.01 0.78 21.69
C SER A 404 40.73 0.66 20.85
N SER A 405 40.70 1.28 19.66
CA SER A 405 39.68 1.02 18.64
C SER A 405 40.33 0.96 17.26
N ALA A 406 39.81 0.07 16.41
CA ALA A 406 40.19 -0.03 15.00
C ALA A 406 39.39 0.95 14.10
N THR A 407 38.38 1.63 14.66
CA THR A 407 37.52 2.59 13.94
C THR A 407 37.43 3.90 14.71
N ILE A 408 37.15 5.00 14.00
CA ILE A 408 36.80 6.30 14.58
C ILE A 408 35.46 6.31 15.35
N TYR A 409 34.80 5.15 15.51
CA TYR A 409 33.54 5.00 16.23
C TYR A 409 33.64 3.88 17.29
N PRO A 410 34.42 4.04 18.37
CA PRO A 410 34.46 3.10 19.48
C PRO A 410 33.06 2.82 20.07
N GLN A 411 32.76 1.53 20.23
CA GLN A 411 31.50 1.00 20.73
C GLN A 411 31.65 0.54 22.19
N PHE A 412 30.78 1.04 23.07
CA PHE A 412 30.75 0.73 24.49
C PHE A 412 29.48 -0.08 24.80
N THR A 413 29.62 -1.22 25.47
CA THR A 413 28.55 -2.20 25.71
C THR A 413 27.98 -2.11 27.12
N PHE A 414 26.66 -1.89 27.22
CA PHE A 414 25.96 -1.72 28.49
C PHE A 414 24.98 -2.87 28.76
N ASN A 415 24.15 -3.21 27.78
CA ASN A 415 23.05 -4.18 27.91
C ASN A 415 22.15 -3.92 29.13
N VAL A 416 21.64 -2.70 29.26
CA VAL A 416 20.81 -2.25 30.39
C VAL A 416 19.38 -1.93 29.98
N ASP A 417 18.41 -2.27 30.83
CA ASP A 417 17.03 -1.81 30.68
C ASP A 417 16.92 -0.31 30.96
N VAL A 418 16.10 0.39 30.18
CA VAL A 418 15.78 1.81 30.36
C VAL A 418 14.28 2.05 30.23
N SER A 419 13.81 3.18 30.75
CA SER A 419 12.44 3.65 30.53
C SER A 419 12.37 4.47 29.25
N ALA A 420 11.25 4.39 28.55
CA ALA A 420 10.96 5.21 27.37
C ALA A 420 10.57 6.65 27.75
N ASN A 421 10.82 7.63 26.89
CA ASN A 421 10.61 9.07 27.14
C ASN A 421 11.21 9.53 28.49
N THR A 422 12.46 9.12 28.73
CA THR A 422 13.17 9.36 30.00
C THR A 422 14.57 9.89 29.72
N SER A 423 14.96 10.94 30.44
CA SER A 423 16.30 11.52 30.30
C SER A 423 17.35 10.71 31.06
N TYR A 424 18.52 10.54 30.45
CA TYR A 424 19.70 9.85 30.97
C TYR A 424 20.95 10.71 30.73
N TYR A 425 22.11 10.27 31.23
CA TYR A 425 23.39 10.96 31.03
C TYR A 425 24.54 9.98 30.79
N TRP A 426 25.31 10.17 29.72
CA TRP A 426 26.58 9.45 29.54
C TRP A 426 27.77 10.35 29.83
N GLU A 427 28.87 9.77 30.32
CA GLU A 427 30.14 10.45 30.58
C GLU A 427 31.33 9.60 30.12
N LEU A 428 32.14 10.14 29.21
CA LEU A 428 33.42 9.58 28.77
C LEU A 428 34.57 10.19 29.59
N SER A 429 35.46 9.32 30.07
CA SER A 429 36.63 9.68 30.87
C SER A 429 37.85 8.83 30.47
N GLN A 430 39.06 9.38 30.59
CA GLN A 430 40.30 8.67 30.31
C GLN A 430 40.94 8.11 31.58
N GLY A 431 41.38 6.85 31.54
CA GLY A 431 42.18 6.20 32.57
C GLY A 431 43.65 6.08 32.14
N GLY A 432 44.57 6.53 33.00
CA GLY A 432 46.01 6.51 32.79
C GLY A 432 46.72 7.58 33.62
N VAL A 433 48.06 7.64 33.54
CA VAL A 433 48.89 8.67 34.20
C VAL A 433 49.54 9.65 33.20
N GLU A 434 49.45 9.38 31.91
CA GLU A 434 49.95 10.28 30.87
C GLU A 434 48.87 11.29 30.48
N GLU A 435 49.25 12.57 30.40
CA GLU A 435 48.39 13.67 29.89
C GLU A 435 48.28 13.65 28.35
N ASN A 436 48.40 12.46 27.75
CA ASN A 436 48.22 12.21 26.33
C ASN A 436 46.72 12.20 26.03
N HIS A 437 46.23 13.25 25.37
CA HIS A 437 44.83 13.43 25.01
C HIS A 437 44.31 12.23 24.21
N VAL A 438 43.44 11.39 24.79
CA VAL A 438 42.75 10.38 23.98
C VAL A 438 41.78 11.09 23.03
N GLY A 439 41.65 10.48 21.85
CA GLY A 439 40.94 10.93 20.67
C GLY A 439 39.83 11.94 20.89
N TRP A 440 39.92 13.00 20.10
CA TRP A 440 38.98 14.09 20.09
C TRP A 440 37.55 13.57 19.85
N VAL A 441 36.66 13.76 20.83
CA VAL A 441 35.23 13.45 20.66
C VAL A 441 34.67 14.56 19.79
N VAL A 442 34.25 14.22 18.59
CA VAL A 442 33.83 15.23 17.61
C VAL A 442 32.54 15.90 18.11
N ARG A 443 32.40 17.20 17.84
CA ARG A 443 31.22 18.01 18.19
C ARG A 443 30.54 18.55 16.95
N SER A 444 29.25 18.84 17.05
CA SER A 444 28.47 19.67 16.12
C SER A 444 28.04 20.98 16.79
N PRO A 445 27.74 22.04 16.02
CA PRO A 445 26.99 23.19 16.54
C PRO A 445 25.63 22.74 17.07
N ASN A 446 25.19 23.36 18.16
CA ASN A 446 23.87 23.12 18.76
C ASN A 446 22.75 23.33 17.72
N GLY A 447 21.80 22.39 17.64
CA GLY A 447 20.66 22.48 16.73
C GLY A 447 20.93 22.08 15.28
N PHE A 448 22.08 21.48 14.96
CA PHE A 448 22.23 20.71 13.72
C PHE A 448 21.50 19.37 13.89
N ASP A 449 20.19 19.37 13.63
CA ASP A 449 19.26 18.27 13.93
C ASP A 449 19.73 16.90 13.40
N TRP A 450 20.37 16.12 14.29
CA TRP A 450 20.36 14.67 14.23
C TRP A 450 19.24 14.18 15.17
N GLU A 451 19.37 14.38 16.47
CA GLU A 451 18.24 14.55 17.41
C GLU A 451 18.64 15.60 18.48
N LYS A 452 17.73 16.52 18.88
CA LYS A 452 18.00 17.42 20.02
C LYS A 452 17.74 16.66 21.32
N ASP A 453 18.69 15.84 21.71
CA ASP A 453 18.52 14.87 22.81
C ASP A 453 18.83 15.44 24.21
N GLY A 454 19.64 16.51 24.32
CA GLY A 454 19.79 17.19 25.61
C GLY A 454 20.80 18.34 25.65
N THR A 455 21.90 18.13 26.37
CA THR A 455 22.90 19.17 26.67
C THR A 455 24.26 18.52 26.81
N ALA A 456 25.23 18.99 26.01
CA ALA A 456 26.62 18.59 26.13
C ALA A 456 27.33 19.29 27.31
N TYR A 457 28.28 18.60 27.91
CA TYR A 457 29.10 19.06 29.01
C TYR A 457 30.58 18.77 28.76
N ASP A 458 31.40 19.79 28.87
CA ASP A 458 32.86 19.71 28.85
C ASP A 458 33.39 19.97 30.27
N ASN A 459 34.04 18.95 30.87
CA ASN A 459 34.43 18.90 32.28
C ASN A 459 33.31 19.25 33.28
N GLY A 460 32.07 18.87 32.96
CA GLY A 460 30.89 19.19 33.75
C GLY A 460 30.29 20.58 33.52
N VAL A 461 30.88 21.43 32.69
CA VAL A 461 30.34 22.74 32.29
C VAL A 461 29.52 22.59 31.00
N PRO A 462 28.27 23.10 30.93
CA PRO A 462 27.49 23.09 29.69
C PRO A 462 28.21 23.79 28.54
N VAL A 463 28.12 23.24 27.32
CA VAL A 463 28.67 23.86 26.10
C VAL A 463 27.60 23.97 25.00
N ASP A 464 27.73 24.98 24.15
CA ASP A 464 26.82 25.24 23.02
C ASP A 464 27.17 24.37 21.80
N ALA A 465 27.06 23.06 21.99
CA ALA A 465 27.40 22.04 21.02
C ALA A 465 26.69 20.73 21.39
N ASP A 466 26.66 19.78 20.47
CA ASP A 466 26.33 18.38 20.75
C ASP A 466 27.56 17.51 20.47
N TYR A 467 27.76 16.45 21.25
CA TYR A 467 28.72 15.40 20.94
C TYR A 467 28.10 14.39 19.97
N TRP A 468 28.87 13.87 19.02
CA TRP A 468 28.36 12.80 18.15
C TRP A 468 28.34 11.47 18.89
N PHE A 469 27.15 11.02 19.27
CA PHE A 469 26.92 9.67 19.80
C PHE A 469 25.64 9.06 19.24
N THR A 470 25.34 7.84 19.64
CA THR A 470 24.11 7.14 19.26
C THR A 470 23.87 5.96 20.21
N ILE A 471 22.59 5.67 20.44
CA ILE A 471 22.09 4.70 21.43
C ILE A 471 21.46 3.54 20.69
N ASN A 472 22.02 2.35 20.86
CA ASN A 472 21.65 1.22 20.04
C ASN A 472 20.73 0.24 20.77
N GLN A 473 19.76 -0.26 20.00
CA GLN A 473 18.93 -1.41 20.36
C GLN A 473 19.27 -2.57 19.40
N ASN A 474 20.45 -3.17 19.62
CA ASN A 474 21.00 -4.31 18.86
C ASN A 474 21.33 -4.01 17.39
N ILE A 475 21.89 -2.82 17.10
CA ILE A 475 22.43 -2.42 15.79
C ILE A 475 23.89 -1.93 15.98
N VAL A 476 24.73 -2.07 14.96
CA VAL A 476 26.05 -1.42 14.90
C VAL A 476 25.85 0.01 14.38
N ALA A 477 26.15 0.99 15.22
CA ALA A 477 25.85 2.39 14.94
C ALA A 477 26.80 3.02 13.93
N PHE A 478 26.34 4.10 13.29
CA PHE A 478 27.04 4.78 12.19
C PHE A 478 27.41 3.87 11.02
N SER A 479 26.88 2.64 10.98
CA SER A 479 26.99 1.73 9.86
C SER A 479 25.89 1.99 8.84
N TYR A 480 26.00 1.37 7.67
CA TYR A 480 24.93 1.36 6.69
C TYR A 480 23.59 0.81 7.26
N GLU A 481 23.64 -0.11 8.22
CA GLU A 481 22.44 -0.65 8.87
C GLU A 481 21.74 0.36 9.79
N ASP A 482 22.51 1.24 10.44
CA ASP A 482 21.98 2.35 11.24
C ASP A 482 21.29 3.38 10.33
N TYR A 483 21.94 3.77 9.22
CA TYR A 483 21.33 4.63 8.20
C TYR A 483 19.98 4.09 7.68
N VAL A 484 19.93 2.81 7.30
CA VAL A 484 18.68 2.17 6.85
C VAL A 484 17.65 2.08 7.98
N TYR A 485 18.07 1.78 9.22
CA TYR A 485 17.18 1.76 10.38
C TYR A 485 16.60 3.14 10.70
N GLN A 486 17.37 4.22 10.57
CA GLN A 486 16.91 5.59 10.79
C GLN A 486 15.80 6.01 9.82
N TRP A 487 15.76 5.47 8.60
CA TRP A 487 14.60 5.63 7.72
C TRP A 487 13.48 4.63 8.01
N ALA A 488 13.79 3.33 8.13
CA ALA A 488 12.80 2.27 8.33
C ALA A 488 11.96 2.47 9.60
N SER A 489 12.58 2.96 10.67
CA SER A 489 11.91 3.30 11.95
C SER A 489 10.90 4.44 11.85
N LYS A 490 10.95 5.26 10.79
CA LYS A 490 10.04 6.39 10.55
C LYS A 490 8.74 5.96 9.84
N ASN A 491 8.56 4.66 9.59
CA ASN A 491 7.42 4.00 8.92
C ASN A 491 7.12 4.54 7.50
N PRO A 492 8.09 4.45 6.56
CA PRO A 492 7.86 4.78 5.16
C PRO A 492 6.92 3.76 4.49
N ASP A 493 6.31 4.12 3.35
CA ASP A 493 5.45 3.21 2.60
C ASP A 493 6.25 2.02 2.00
N VAL A 494 7.52 2.22 1.68
CA VAL A 494 8.45 1.20 1.15
C VAL A 494 9.90 1.59 1.47
N LEU A 495 10.79 0.60 1.63
CA LEU A 495 12.24 0.80 1.61
C LEU A 495 12.75 0.62 0.18
N MET A 496 13.27 1.66 -0.45
CA MET A 496 13.86 1.58 -1.79
C MET A 496 15.32 2.02 -1.72
N TYR A 497 16.19 1.31 -2.44
CA TYR A 497 17.62 1.59 -2.53
C TYR A 497 18.14 1.11 -3.90
N ASP A 498 19.23 1.70 -4.39
CA ASP A 498 19.98 1.20 -5.51
C ASP A 498 21.32 0.60 -5.10
N HIS A 499 21.76 -0.42 -5.84
CA HIS A 499 23.12 -0.97 -5.75
C HIS A 499 23.43 -1.64 -7.08
N TYR A 500 24.47 -1.19 -7.77
CA TYR A 500 24.88 -1.69 -9.08
C TYR A 500 26.06 -2.67 -8.94
N PRO A 501 25.84 -4.00 -8.98
CA PRO A 501 26.85 -4.94 -8.53
C PRO A 501 27.86 -5.33 -9.60
N PHE A 502 27.61 -5.08 -10.89
CA PHE A 502 28.39 -5.67 -11.98
C PHE A 502 29.56 -4.76 -12.39
N LEU A 503 30.72 -5.05 -11.81
CA LEU A 503 31.96 -4.32 -12.06
C LEU A 503 32.53 -4.63 -13.46
N GLU A 504 33.24 -3.66 -14.03
CA GLU A 504 33.91 -3.78 -15.35
C GLU A 504 34.94 -4.94 -15.39
N ASN A 505 35.57 -5.25 -14.25
CA ASN A 505 36.52 -6.35 -14.11
C ASN A 505 35.91 -7.78 -14.12
N GLY A 506 34.60 -7.91 -14.35
CA GLY A 506 33.87 -9.19 -14.34
C GLY A 506 33.41 -9.66 -12.96
N GLY A 507 33.87 -9.02 -11.87
CA GLY A 507 33.47 -9.34 -10.50
C GLY A 507 32.08 -8.82 -10.11
N LEU A 508 31.74 -9.03 -8.83
CA LEU A 508 30.64 -8.37 -8.13
C LEU A 508 31.19 -7.34 -7.14
N SER A 509 30.45 -6.26 -6.91
CA SER A 509 30.66 -5.34 -5.78
C SER A 509 30.72 -6.12 -4.46
N THR A 510 31.70 -5.80 -3.61
CA THR A 510 31.95 -6.54 -2.36
C THR A 510 30.85 -6.37 -1.31
N SER A 511 30.10 -5.28 -1.36
CA SER A 511 29.00 -4.98 -0.43
C SER A 511 27.59 -5.32 -0.95
N TYR A 512 27.46 -5.84 -2.18
CA TYR A 512 26.15 -6.17 -2.77
C TYR A 512 25.27 -7.03 -1.84
N TYR A 513 25.85 -8.05 -1.22
CA TYR A 513 25.12 -8.92 -0.29
C TYR A 513 24.94 -8.32 1.10
N SER A 514 25.91 -7.55 1.63
CA SER A 514 25.73 -6.92 2.94
C SER A 514 24.57 -5.95 2.92
N ASP A 515 24.41 -5.19 1.84
CA ASP A 515 23.37 -4.18 1.71
C ASP A 515 22.00 -4.84 1.63
N MET A 516 21.88 -5.91 0.84
CA MET A 516 20.65 -6.66 0.69
C MET A 516 20.26 -7.44 1.98
N GLU A 517 21.23 -7.97 2.73
CA GLU A 517 21.00 -8.57 4.07
C GLU A 517 20.59 -7.51 5.12
N ILE A 518 21.12 -6.29 5.03
CA ILE A 518 20.74 -5.14 5.86
C ILE A 518 19.31 -4.70 5.54
N ILE A 519 19.01 -4.42 4.27
CA ILE A 519 17.68 -4.00 3.80
C ILE A 519 16.64 -5.07 4.14
N ARG A 520 16.93 -6.37 3.91
CA ARG A 520 16.05 -7.47 4.29
C ARG A 520 15.79 -7.52 5.80
N ARG A 521 16.82 -7.39 6.64
CA ARG A 521 16.63 -7.38 8.11
C ARG A 521 15.82 -6.18 8.57
N GLN A 522 16.07 -4.99 8.05
CA GLN A 522 15.34 -3.79 8.43
C GLN A 522 13.90 -3.79 7.90
N SER A 523 13.65 -4.34 6.70
CA SER A 523 12.33 -4.64 6.16
C SER A 523 11.53 -5.55 7.10
N LEU A 524 12.10 -6.69 7.48
CA LEU A 524 11.45 -7.66 8.39
C LEU A 524 11.25 -7.11 9.81
N LYS A 525 12.23 -6.35 10.34
CA LYS A 525 12.16 -5.74 11.68
C LYS A 525 11.06 -4.69 11.77
N ASN A 526 10.95 -3.82 10.77
CA ASN A 526 10.01 -2.68 10.77
C ASN A 526 8.68 -2.98 10.05
N LYS A 527 8.53 -4.19 9.46
CA LYS A 527 7.35 -4.62 8.70
C LYS A 527 7.03 -3.71 7.49
N VAL A 528 8.08 -3.25 6.82
CA VAL A 528 8.00 -2.43 5.61
C VAL A 528 8.55 -3.24 4.45
N ASP A 529 7.79 -3.34 3.36
CA ASP A 529 8.24 -4.01 2.14
C ASP A 529 9.44 -3.26 1.53
N PHE A 530 10.32 -3.98 0.81
CA PHE A 530 11.46 -3.34 0.14
C PHE A 530 11.49 -3.56 -1.37
N TRP A 531 11.88 -2.53 -2.11
CA TRP A 531 12.14 -2.53 -3.54
C TRP A 531 13.63 -2.25 -3.78
N THR A 532 14.15 -2.63 -4.94
CA THR A 532 15.56 -2.40 -5.32
C THR A 532 15.67 -1.90 -6.74
N TYR A 533 16.70 -1.11 -7.03
CA TYR A 533 17.07 -0.87 -8.42
C TYR A 533 17.82 -2.07 -9.01
N ILE A 534 17.77 -2.18 -10.33
CA ILE A 534 18.47 -3.15 -11.17
C ILE A 534 19.45 -2.38 -12.06
N GLN A 535 20.69 -2.87 -12.16
CA GLN A 535 21.68 -2.31 -13.07
C GLN A 535 21.25 -2.59 -14.52
N SER A 536 20.99 -1.53 -15.27
CA SER A 536 20.63 -1.59 -16.69
C SER A 536 21.33 -0.50 -17.50
N VAL A 537 22.55 -0.16 -17.08
CA VAL A 537 23.48 0.72 -17.79
C VAL A 537 24.93 0.33 -17.48
N GLY A 538 25.84 0.50 -18.45
CA GLY A 538 27.30 0.43 -18.27
C GLY A 538 27.96 1.80 -18.08
N ILE A 539 29.06 1.85 -17.33
CA ILE A 539 29.89 3.05 -17.08
C ILE A 539 31.36 2.68 -17.31
N THR A 540 32.00 3.25 -18.33
CA THR A 540 33.40 2.95 -18.67
C THR A 540 34.33 3.26 -17.49
N GLY A 541 35.22 2.32 -17.15
CA GLY A 541 36.13 2.43 -16.02
C GLY A 541 35.54 2.02 -14.66
N SER A 542 34.28 1.56 -14.61
CA SER A 542 33.59 1.25 -13.35
C SER A 542 32.65 0.04 -13.45
N LEU A 543 31.59 0.15 -14.25
CA LEU A 543 30.49 -0.81 -14.32
C LEU A 543 30.40 -1.43 -15.73
N ARG A 544 30.38 -2.76 -15.82
CA ARG A 544 30.15 -3.42 -17.11
C ARG A 544 28.72 -3.19 -17.60
N SER A 545 28.55 -3.21 -18.91
CA SER A 545 27.27 -3.49 -19.55
C SER A 545 26.78 -4.87 -19.08
N PRO A 546 25.61 -4.98 -18.42
CA PRO A 546 25.13 -6.23 -17.86
C PRO A 546 24.60 -7.16 -18.97
N SER A 547 25.00 -8.44 -18.92
CA SER A 547 24.40 -9.48 -19.76
C SER A 547 22.97 -9.82 -19.31
N GLU A 548 22.20 -10.53 -20.15
CA GLU A 548 20.89 -11.05 -19.72
C GLU A 548 21.00 -11.92 -18.46
N GLY A 549 22.09 -12.71 -18.35
CA GLY A 549 22.38 -13.53 -17.19
C GLY A 549 22.68 -12.72 -15.93
N ASP A 550 23.40 -11.60 -16.06
CA ASP A 550 23.62 -10.63 -14.96
C ASP A 550 22.29 -10.01 -14.49
N MET A 551 21.49 -9.44 -15.41
CA MET A 551 20.21 -8.81 -15.08
C MET A 551 19.22 -9.81 -14.45
N ARG A 552 19.11 -11.02 -15.02
CA ARG A 552 18.26 -12.09 -14.51
C ARG A 552 18.69 -12.50 -13.10
N TYR A 553 19.99 -12.67 -12.90
CA TYR A 553 20.58 -12.99 -11.60
C TYR A 553 20.30 -11.91 -10.54
N GLN A 554 20.47 -10.62 -10.83
CA GLN A 554 20.17 -9.55 -9.88
C GLN A 554 18.70 -9.55 -9.49
N VAL A 555 17.79 -9.66 -10.48
CA VAL A 555 16.34 -9.70 -10.25
C VAL A 555 15.96 -10.90 -9.39
N PHE A 556 16.28 -12.12 -9.79
CA PHE A 556 15.87 -13.33 -9.06
C PHE A 556 16.53 -13.44 -7.68
N THR A 557 17.76 -12.97 -7.51
CA THR A 557 18.40 -12.90 -6.18
C THR A 557 17.63 -11.93 -5.28
N SER A 558 17.27 -10.75 -5.79
CA SER A 558 16.47 -9.77 -5.02
C SER A 558 15.11 -10.34 -4.60
N LEU A 559 14.45 -11.08 -5.50
CA LEU A 559 13.20 -11.79 -5.20
C LEU A 559 13.40 -12.90 -4.15
N ALA A 560 14.50 -13.66 -4.20
CA ALA A 560 14.84 -14.67 -3.20
C ALA A 560 15.14 -14.06 -1.82
N TYR A 561 15.61 -12.81 -1.77
CA TYR A 561 15.74 -12.01 -0.54
C TYR A 561 14.41 -11.43 -0.05
N GLY A 562 13.36 -11.47 -0.86
CA GLY A 562 12.01 -11.04 -0.51
C GLY A 562 11.59 -9.67 -1.05
N ALA A 563 12.31 -9.13 -2.05
CA ALA A 563 11.95 -7.88 -2.70
C ALA A 563 10.52 -7.92 -3.26
N LYS A 564 9.80 -6.81 -3.08
CA LYS A 564 8.39 -6.62 -3.46
C LYS A 564 8.19 -5.70 -4.65
N GLY A 565 9.30 -5.26 -5.24
CA GLY A 565 9.35 -4.43 -6.43
C GLY A 565 10.78 -4.31 -6.95
N ILE A 566 10.90 -4.06 -8.24
CA ILE A 566 12.17 -3.79 -8.92
C ILE A 566 12.05 -2.51 -9.76
N ASN A 567 13.15 -1.78 -9.93
CA ASN A 567 13.17 -0.54 -10.70
C ASN A 567 14.43 -0.47 -11.58
N TYR A 568 14.30 -0.19 -12.87
CA TYR A 568 15.48 -0.13 -13.76
C TYR A 568 16.11 1.27 -13.77
N PHE A 569 17.43 1.34 -13.59
CA PHE A 569 18.24 2.53 -13.86
C PHE A 569 18.91 2.39 -15.23
N LEU A 570 18.45 3.06 -16.29
CA LEU A 570 17.31 3.96 -16.44
C LEU A 570 16.78 3.84 -17.88
N TYR A 571 15.70 4.53 -18.25
CA TYR A 571 15.12 4.38 -19.60
C TYR A 571 16.11 4.71 -20.73
N LEU A 572 16.70 5.91 -20.66
CA LEU A 572 17.61 6.47 -21.65
C LEU A 572 19.03 6.54 -21.10
N THR A 573 20.02 6.15 -21.89
CA THR A 573 21.45 6.31 -21.55
C THR A 573 21.73 7.80 -21.32
N PRO A 574 22.22 8.21 -20.13
CA PRO A 574 22.48 9.62 -19.86
C PRO A 574 23.65 10.16 -20.68
N ASP A 575 23.50 11.37 -21.21
CA ASP A 575 24.59 12.16 -21.81
C ASP A 575 24.99 13.28 -20.84
N TYR A 576 25.76 12.92 -19.81
CA TYR A 576 26.26 13.86 -18.81
C TYR A 576 27.76 14.18 -19.06
N PRO A 577 28.15 15.46 -19.17
CA PRO A 577 29.55 15.85 -19.29
C PRO A 577 30.41 15.25 -18.18
N GLY A 578 31.38 14.41 -18.56
CA GLY A 578 32.36 13.83 -17.64
C GLY A 578 32.04 12.44 -17.06
N THR A 579 30.85 11.87 -17.31
CA THR A 579 30.56 10.47 -16.91
C THR A 579 30.30 9.60 -18.16
N PRO A 580 31.17 8.63 -18.48
CA PRO A 580 31.10 7.85 -19.72
C PRO A 580 30.11 6.69 -19.61
N PHE A 581 28.81 7.00 -19.62
CA PHE A 581 27.76 6.01 -19.86
C PHE A 581 27.80 5.58 -21.35
N HIS A 582 27.52 4.30 -21.64
CA HIS A 582 27.55 3.82 -23.03
C HIS A 582 26.45 2.80 -23.40
N ASP A 583 26.10 1.86 -22.52
CA ASP A 583 25.15 0.77 -22.85
C ASP A 583 23.93 0.77 -21.91
N GLY A 584 22.96 1.67 -22.10
CA GLY A 584 21.67 1.68 -21.38
C GLY A 584 20.58 0.84 -22.04
N ILE A 585 19.33 0.92 -21.55
CA ILE A 585 18.16 0.26 -22.18
C ILE A 585 17.87 0.84 -23.57
N ILE A 586 17.82 2.17 -23.66
CA ILE A 586 17.75 2.95 -24.89
C ILE A 586 19.01 3.83 -24.97
N ASN A 587 19.66 3.89 -26.12
CA ASN A 587 20.78 4.80 -26.38
C ASN A 587 20.30 6.26 -26.48
N TYR A 588 21.21 7.22 -26.31
CA TYR A 588 20.89 8.65 -26.45
C TYR A 588 20.27 9.02 -27.82
N ASP A 589 20.62 8.29 -28.89
CA ASP A 589 20.03 8.43 -30.24
C ASP A 589 18.64 7.78 -30.39
N LEU A 590 18.01 7.40 -29.26
CA LEU A 590 16.72 6.72 -29.12
C LEU A 590 16.66 5.28 -29.67
N THR A 591 17.80 4.69 -30.05
CA THR A 591 17.86 3.28 -30.49
C THR A 591 17.82 2.30 -29.31
N LYS A 592 17.19 1.14 -29.51
CA LYS A 592 17.13 0.07 -28.51
C LYS A 592 18.43 -0.71 -28.47
N THR A 593 18.90 -1.04 -27.26
CA THR A 593 20.00 -1.99 -27.07
C THR A 593 19.45 -3.39 -26.76
N ALA A 594 20.33 -4.38 -26.59
CA ALA A 594 19.94 -5.71 -26.13
C ALA A 594 19.36 -5.70 -24.69
N LEU A 595 19.69 -4.71 -23.86
CA LEU A 595 19.19 -4.59 -22.49
C LEU A 595 17.67 -4.39 -22.46
N TYR A 596 17.09 -3.78 -23.52
CA TYR A 596 15.64 -3.67 -23.69
C TYR A 596 14.98 -5.05 -23.74
N ASP A 597 15.49 -5.96 -24.57
CA ASP A 597 14.92 -7.30 -24.74
C ASP A 597 15.17 -8.16 -23.49
N TYR A 598 16.34 -8.00 -22.85
CA TYR A 598 16.67 -8.67 -21.59
C TYR A 598 15.69 -8.29 -20.49
N ALA A 599 15.47 -6.99 -20.27
CA ALA A 599 14.48 -6.50 -19.31
C ALA A 599 13.07 -6.98 -19.65
N ALA A 600 12.65 -6.89 -20.93
CA ALA A 600 11.33 -7.32 -21.37
C ALA A 600 11.05 -8.80 -21.07
N ASN A 601 12.03 -9.68 -21.33
CA ASN A 601 11.95 -11.12 -21.06
C ASN A 601 11.91 -11.43 -19.56
N ILE A 602 12.80 -10.81 -18.77
CA ILE A 602 12.87 -11.03 -17.32
C ILE A 602 11.58 -10.53 -16.66
N ASN A 603 11.08 -9.35 -17.04
CA ASN A 603 9.83 -8.79 -16.53
C ASN A 603 8.61 -9.67 -16.85
N ALA A 604 8.61 -10.35 -18.01
CA ALA A 604 7.55 -11.30 -18.36
C ALA A 604 7.45 -12.45 -17.33
N ASP A 605 8.59 -13.02 -16.93
CA ASP A 605 8.65 -14.06 -15.88
C ASP A 605 8.23 -13.50 -14.51
N VAL A 606 8.72 -12.31 -14.14
CA VAL A 606 8.43 -11.67 -12.85
C VAL A 606 6.93 -11.36 -12.69
N LEU A 607 6.26 -10.87 -13.75
CA LEU A 607 4.81 -10.60 -13.69
C LEU A 607 3.96 -11.85 -13.44
N LYS A 608 4.45 -13.06 -13.75
CA LYS A 608 3.74 -14.32 -13.48
C LYS A 608 3.95 -14.82 -12.07
N LEU A 609 5.17 -14.69 -11.54
CA LEU A 609 5.49 -15.07 -10.16
C LEU A 609 4.98 -14.03 -9.14
N GLY A 610 4.93 -12.77 -9.55
CA GLY A 610 4.64 -11.60 -8.74
C GLY A 610 3.41 -11.71 -7.83
N PRO A 611 2.22 -12.11 -8.34
CA PRO A 611 1.02 -12.28 -7.51
C PRO A 611 1.19 -13.26 -6.34
N LYS A 612 2.03 -14.30 -6.50
CA LYS A 612 2.39 -15.18 -5.38
C LYS A 612 3.42 -14.50 -4.48
N LEU A 613 4.50 -13.96 -5.04
CA LEU A 613 5.62 -13.36 -4.31
C LEU A 613 5.19 -12.19 -3.40
N LEU A 614 4.21 -11.38 -3.80
CA LEU A 614 3.65 -10.32 -2.95
C LEU A 614 3.11 -10.87 -1.63
N GLY A 615 2.45 -12.03 -1.64
CA GLY A 615 1.92 -12.69 -0.44
C GLY A 615 2.90 -13.56 0.35
N LEU A 616 4.17 -13.66 -0.07
CA LEU A 616 5.19 -14.46 0.62
C LEU A 616 6.04 -13.64 1.59
N LYS A 617 6.11 -14.04 2.86
CA LYS A 617 7.04 -13.50 3.86
C LYS A 617 8.37 -14.24 3.78
N SER A 618 9.48 -13.51 3.68
CA SER A 618 10.83 -14.12 3.71
C SER A 618 11.17 -14.54 5.14
N GLU A 619 11.52 -15.81 5.31
CA GLU A 619 11.89 -16.39 6.61
C GLU A 619 13.41 -16.52 6.72
N ALA A 620 14.07 -17.12 5.73
CA ALA A 620 15.54 -17.23 5.68
C ALA A 620 16.09 -17.13 4.26
N VAL A 621 17.38 -16.78 4.13
CA VAL A 621 18.12 -16.86 2.87
C VAL A 621 19.44 -17.57 3.11
N TYR A 622 19.81 -18.48 2.21
CA TYR A 622 21.03 -19.28 2.32
C TYR A 622 21.79 -19.35 0.99
N HIS A 623 23.10 -19.60 1.07
CA HIS A 623 23.99 -19.75 -0.07
C HIS A 623 24.73 -21.08 -0.07
N THR A 624 24.97 -21.61 -1.27
CA THR A 624 25.89 -22.73 -1.53
C THR A 624 26.97 -22.33 -2.53
N GLY A 625 27.94 -23.21 -2.77
CA GLY A 625 29.05 -22.97 -3.71
C GLY A 625 30.42 -23.30 -3.12
N SER A 626 31.40 -23.60 -3.98
CA SER A 626 32.82 -23.74 -3.58
C SER A 626 33.40 -22.48 -2.92
N THR A 627 32.84 -21.32 -3.25
CA THR A 627 33.09 -20.04 -2.58
C THR A 627 31.74 -19.48 -2.13
N ILE A 628 31.66 -19.07 -0.86
CA ILE A 628 30.47 -18.41 -0.30
C ILE A 628 30.74 -16.90 -0.25
N PRO A 629 29.81 -16.04 -0.71
CA PRO A 629 29.98 -14.59 -0.61
C PRO A 629 30.02 -14.11 0.83
N THR A 630 30.86 -13.11 1.10
CA THR A 630 30.97 -12.46 2.42
C THR A 630 29.61 -11.93 2.89
N SER A 631 29.39 -11.94 4.22
CA SER A 631 28.15 -11.48 4.88
C SER A 631 26.88 -12.27 4.58
N THR A 632 26.96 -13.38 3.83
CA THR A 632 25.81 -14.28 3.57
C THR A 632 25.77 -15.47 4.52
N THR A 633 24.59 -16.08 4.69
CA THR A 633 24.42 -17.31 5.49
C THR A 633 24.65 -18.56 4.64
N VAL A 634 25.51 -19.48 5.10
CA VAL A 634 25.72 -20.79 4.46
C VAL A 634 24.50 -21.70 4.66
N LEU A 635 24.06 -22.41 3.63
CA LEU A 635 23.02 -23.44 3.78
C LEU A 635 23.51 -24.58 4.70
N PRO A 636 22.83 -24.88 5.83
CA PRO A 636 23.26 -25.95 6.73
C PRO A 636 23.34 -27.31 6.03
N SER A 637 24.38 -28.10 6.32
CA SER A 637 24.61 -29.40 5.66
C SER A 637 23.53 -30.46 5.99
N ASN A 638 22.79 -30.24 7.08
CA ASN A 638 21.63 -31.00 7.53
C ASN A 638 20.28 -30.30 7.23
N TYR A 639 20.28 -29.20 6.47
CA TYR A 639 19.05 -28.51 6.10
C TYR A 639 18.16 -29.43 5.25
N PHE A 640 16.85 -29.34 5.47
CA PHE A 640 15.93 -30.38 5.02
C PHE A 640 15.79 -30.46 3.49
N TRP A 641 16.02 -29.35 2.78
CA TRP A 641 16.05 -29.26 1.31
C TRP A 641 17.41 -28.71 0.90
N LYS A 642 18.25 -29.54 0.28
CA LYS A 642 19.61 -29.14 -0.13
C LYS A 642 19.98 -29.75 -1.48
N PRO A 643 20.94 -29.18 -2.23
CA PRO A 643 21.46 -29.84 -3.42
C PRO A 643 22.26 -31.08 -3.01
N THR A 644 22.25 -32.13 -3.85
CA THR A 644 23.11 -33.31 -3.68
C THR A 644 24.59 -32.94 -3.74
N ASP A 645 24.91 -31.88 -4.50
CA ASP A 645 26.23 -31.27 -4.62
C ASP A 645 26.21 -29.84 -4.03
N MET A 646 26.74 -29.70 -2.82
CA MET A 646 26.85 -28.41 -2.11
C MET A 646 27.85 -27.44 -2.75
N THR A 647 28.66 -27.87 -3.71
CA THR A 647 29.63 -27.01 -4.42
C THR A 647 28.98 -26.19 -5.55
N GLN A 648 27.72 -26.49 -5.90
CA GLN A 648 26.99 -25.68 -6.88
C GLN A 648 26.65 -24.29 -6.31
N PRO A 649 26.89 -23.19 -7.07
CA PRO A 649 26.68 -21.83 -6.58
C PRO A 649 25.21 -21.42 -6.70
N LEU A 650 24.46 -21.56 -5.61
CA LEU A 650 23.02 -21.30 -5.56
C LEU A 650 22.66 -20.35 -4.41
N VAL A 651 21.52 -19.65 -4.57
CA VAL A 651 20.83 -18.91 -3.50
C VAL A 651 19.51 -19.60 -3.21
N PHE A 652 19.16 -19.76 -1.93
CA PHE A 652 17.92 -20.36 -1.44
C PHE A 652 17.16 -19.33 -0.61
N GLY A 653 16.08 -18.77 -1.15
CA GLY A 653 15.11 -17.97 -0.39
C GLY A 653 14.00 -18.87 0.15
N TYR A 654 13.88 -18.98 1.48
CA TYR A 654 12.82 -19.73 2.14
C TYR A 654 11.74 -18.78 2.67
N PHE A 655 10.48 -19.12 2.38
CA PHE A 655 9.33 -18.25 2.59
C PHE A 655 8.14 -19.00 3.20
N LYS A 656 7.22 -18.24 3.79
CA LYS A 656 5.86 -18.70 4.12
C LYS A 656 4.81 -17.75 3.57
N ASP A 657 3.66 -18.28 3.19
CA ASP A 657 2.47 -17.46 2.96
C ASP A 657 1.69 -17.24 4.27
N ASN A 658 0.61 -16.46 4.21
CA ASN A 658 -0.24 -16.16 5.38
C ASN A 658 -0.94 -17.39 5.99
N THR A 659 -1.00 -18.53 5.28
CA THR A 659 -1.53 -19.79 5.82
C THR A 659 -0.45 -20.62 6.53
N GLY A 660 0.82 -20.18 6.47
CA GLY A 660 1.97 -20.91 6.95
C GLY A 660 2.50 -21.95 5.97
N ARG A 661 1.96 -22.03 4.73
CA ARG A 661 2.47 -22.93 3.70
C ARG A 661 3.86 -22.48 3.27
N GLU A 662 4.75 -23.45 3.14
CA GLU A 662 6.17 -23.22 2.90
C GLU A 662 6.50 -23.15 1.40
N TYR A 663 7.35 -22.18 1.06
CA TYR A 663 7.82 -21.92 -0.31
C TYR A 663 9.35 -21.80 -0.32
N MET A 664 9.96 -22.18 -1.44
CA MET A 664 11.42 -22.15 -1.66
C MET A 664 11.72 -21.57 -3.04
N MET A 665 12.37 -20.41 -3.10
CA MET A 665 12.98 -19.92 -4.33
C MET A 665 14.44 -20.39 -4.39
N VAL A 666 14.83 -21.04 -5.48
CA VAL A 666 16.24 -21.40 -5.74
C VAL A 666 16.73 -20.62 -6.95
N VAL A 667 17.88 -19.97 -6.85
CA VAL A 667 18.50 -19.13 -7.90
C VAL A 667 19.88 -19.67 -8.27
N ASN A 668 20.16 -19.78 -9.56
CA ASN A 668 21.48 -20.04 -10.10
C ASN A 668 22.35 -18.78 -10.03
N ARG A 669 23.44 -18.80 -9.25
CA ARG A 669 24.39 -17.67 -9.15
C ARG A 669 25.40 -17.62 -10.31
N ASP A 670 25.41 -18.62 -11.19
CA ASP A 670 26.21 -18.59 -12.41
C ASP A 670 25.51 -17.75 -13.48
N VAL A 671 26.07 -16.58 -13.79
CA VAL A 671 25.55 -15.61 -14.76
C VAL A 671 25.86 -15.97 -16.22
N ALA A 672 26.69 -16.99 -16.47
CA ALA A 672 27.09 -17.40 -17.82
C ALA A 672 26.54 -18.77 -18.24
N ASN A 673 26.34 -19.70 -17.28
CA ASN A 673 26.06 -21.10 -17.58
C ASN A 673 24.75 -21.60 -16.96
N SER A 674 24.01 -22.39 -17.73
CA SER A 674 22.89 -23.19 -17.20
C SER A 674 23.40 -24.31 -16.30
N ARG A 675 22.65 -24.63 -15.23
CA ARG A 675 22.99 -25.68 -14.26
C ARG A 675 21.82 -26.62 -14.02
N THR A 676 22.08 -27.93 -14.05
CA THR A 676 21.12 -28.94 -13.57
C THR A 676 21.45 -29.28 -12.13
N VAL A 677 20.49 -29.03 -11.24
CA VAL A 677 20.61 -29.29 -9.80
C VAL A 677 19.67 -30.43 -9.44
N THR A 678 20.19 -31.43 -8.73
CA THR A 678 19.37 -32.41 -8.02
C THR A 678 19.36 -32.05 -6.54
N PHE A 679 18.17 -32.06 -5.94
CA PHE A 679 17.94 -31.75 -4.54
C PHE A 679 17.52 -33.01 -3.77
N ASP A 680 18.04 -33.17 -2.55
CA ASP A 680 17.55 -34.12 -1.56
C ASP A 680 16.64 -33.37 -0.56
N LEU A 681 15.40 -33.84 -0.43
CA LEU A 681 14.43 -33.39 0.56
C LEU A 681 14.26 -34.46 1.65
N SER A 682 14.97 -34.29 2.77
CA SER A 682 15.03 -35.30 3.85
C SER A 682 13.69 -35.54 4.55
N THR A 683 12.79 -34.55 4.52
CA THR A 683 11.41 -34.65 5.05
C THR A 683 10.48 -35.48 4.18
N LYS A 684 10.87 -35.78 2.93
CA LYS A 684 10.08 -36.53 1.94
C LYS A 684 8.60 -36.11 1.87
N PRO A 685 8.30 -34.83 1.57
CA PRO A 685 6.92 -34.37 1.37
C PRO A 685 6.17 -35.23 0.33
N SER A 686 4.84 -35.25 0.41
CA SER A 686 4.00 -36.05 -0.49
C SER A 686 4.12 -35.62 -1.96
N ASN A 687 4.27 -34.32 -2.22
CA ASN A 687 4.63 -33.75 -3.50
C ASN A 687 5.50 -32.49 -3.32
N VAL A 688 6.06 -32.01 -4.43
CA VAL A 688 6.64 -30.67 -4.57
C VAL A 688 6.10 -30.09 -5.87
N ILE A 689 5.65 -28.84 -5.81
CA ILE A 689 5.13 -28.13 -6.99
C ILE A 689 6.01 -26.93 -7.32
N GLU A 690 6.02 -26.52 -8.58
CA GLU A 690 6.64 -25.27 -9.03
C GLU A 690 5.54 -24.24 -9.31
N VAL A 691 5.74 -22.99 -8.92
CA VAL A 691 4.93 -21.87 -9.40
C VAL A 691 5.54 -21.46 -10.74
N SER A 692 4.86 -21.80 -11.84
CA SER A 692 5.41 -21.61 -13.18
C SER A 692 5.62 -20.12 -13.46
N LYS A 693 6.86 -19.72 -13.72
CA LYS A 693 7.20 -18.36 -14.18
C LYS A 693 6.61 -18.00 -15.55
N THR A 694 6.09 -18.95 -16.31
CA THR A 694 5.48 -18.71 -17.62
C THR A 694 3.96 -18.48 -17.53
N THR A 695 3.28 -19.16 -16.59
CA THR A 695 1.81 -19.10 -16.48
C THR A 695 1.29 -18.50 -15.17
N GLY A 696 2.11 -18.46 -14.12
CA GLY A 696 1.73 -18.11 -12.74
C GLY A 696 1.03 -19.25 -11.99
N ALA A 697 0.75 -20.38 -12.65
CA ALA A 697 0.04 -21.51 -12.06
C ALA A 697 0.97 -22.44 -11.27
N GLU A 698 0.42 -23.06 -10.23
CA GLU A 698 1.05 -24.17 -9.51
C GLU A 698 1.04 -25.43 -10.40
N VAL A 699 2.22 -25.96 -10.74
CA VAL A 699 2.40 -27.11 -11.64
C VAL A 699 3.20 -28.24 -10.97
N SER A 700 2.88 -29.49 -11.33
CA SER A 700 3.60 -30.67 -10.84
C SER A 700 5.06 -30.69 -11.31
N THR A 701 5.98 -31.05 -10.42
CA THR A 701 7.39 -31.27 -10.76
C THR A 701 7.69 -32.75 -11.04
N ASN A 702 8.93 -33.06 -11.41
CA ASN A 702 9.46 -34.43 -11.47
C ASN A 702 9.91 -34.98 -10.09
N TYR A 703 9.48 -34.36 -8.99
CA TYR A 703 9.82 -34.80 -7.64
C TYR A 703 9.33 -36.22 -7.34
N ASN A 704 10.21 -37.04 -6.78
CA ASN A 704 9.95 -38.42 -6.38
C ASN A 704 9.85 -38.52 -4.85
N SER A 705 8.63 -38.71 -4.34
CA SER A 705 8.36 -38.82 -2.90
C SER A 705 8.94 -40.08 -2.23
N THR A 706 9.29 -41.11 -2.99
CA THR A 706 9.95 -42.32 -2.44
C THR A 706 11.41 -42.05 -2.11
N THR A 707 12.14 -41.43 -3.03
CA THR A 707 13.56 -41.08 -2.83
C THR A 707 13.70 -39.78 -2.01
N GLY A 708 12.75 -38.86 -2.14
CA GLY A 708 12.84 -37.49 -1.65
C GLY A 708 13.56 -36.55 -2.63
N GLN A 709 13.69 -36.92 -3.91
CA GLN A 709 14.52 -36.16 -4.86
C GLN A 709 13.73 -35.36 -5.88
N LEU A 710 14.19 -34.14 -6.14
CA LEU A 710 13.76 -33.25 -7.22
C LEU A 710 14.96 -32.96 -8.12
N SER A 711 14.80 -32.85 -9.45
CA SER A 711 15.89 -32.40 -10.33
C SER A 711 15.40 -31.35 -11.31
N SER A 712 16.12 -30.23 -11.44
CA SER A 712 15.69 -29.09 -12.27
C SER A 712 16.87 -28.41 -12.94
N THR A 713 16.67 -27.98 -14.18
CA THR A 713 17.64 -27.17 -14.93
C THR A 713 17.28 -25.69 -14.80
N PHE A 714 18.27 -24.91 -14.40
CA PHE A 714 18.23 -23.46 -14.28
C PHE A 714 19.07 -22.85 -15.40
N ALA A 715 18.55 -21.87 -16.13
CA ALA A 715 19.35 -21.04 -17.02
C ALA A 715 20.35 -20.17 -16.22
N ALA A 716 21.28 -19.54 -16.92
CA ALA A 716 22.20 -18.57 -16.33
C ALA A 716 21.43 -17.47 -15.57
N GLY A 717 21.72 -17.26 -14.29
CA GLY A 717 21.02 -16.29 -13.43
C GLY A 717 19.55 -16.60 -13.09
N GLU A 718 18.99 -17.74 -13.51
CA GLU A 718 17.56 -18.03 -13.32
C GLU A 718 17.20 -18.39 -11.88
N GLY A 719 16.04 -17.89 -11.40
CA GLY A 719 15.36 -18.39 -10.22
C GLY A 719 14.08 -19.17 -10.54
N ARG A 720 13.76 -20.18 -9.71
CA ARG A 720 12.48 -20.92 -9.72
C ARG A 720 11.87 -20.93 -8.33
N LEU A 721 10.55 -20.78 -8.26
CA LEU A 721 9.79 -20.79 -7.01
C LEU A 721 9.03 -22.12 -6.86
N TYR A 722 9.29 -22.84 -5.79
CA TYR A 722 8.61 -24.09 -5.44
C TYR A 722 7.73 -23.91 -4.20
N ALA A 723 6.71 -24.75 -4.06
CA ALA A 723 5.92 -24.87 -2.84
C ALA A 723 5.90 -26.30 -2.31
N LEU A 724 5.88 -26.42 -1.00
CA LEU A 724 5.65 -27.67 -0.28
C LEU A 724 4.14 -27.91 -0.09
N PRO A 725 3.72 -29.12 0.31
CA PRO A 725 2.35 -29.38 0.73
C PRO A 725 2.00 -28.47 1.92
N SER A 726 0.75 -28.02 2.01
CA SER A 726 0.30 -27.31 3.21
C SER A 726 0.39 -28.23 4.43
N SER A 727 0.94 -27.73 5.53
CA SER A 727 1.11 -28.44 6.81
C SER A 727 -0.17 -28.49 7.65
N THR A 728 -1.31 -28.21 7.02
CA THR A 728 -2.65 -28.36 7.59
C THR A 728 -2.79 -29.75 8.20
N PRO A 729 -3.22 -29.90 9.46
CA PRO A 729 -3.66 -31.19 9.97
C PRO A 729 -4.67 -31.77 8.97
N ALA A 730 -4.56 -33.07 8.67
CA ALA A 730 -5.58 -33.75 7.87
C ALA A 730 -6.95 -33.42 8.48
N ASP A 731 -7.89 -32.94 7.67
CA ASP A 731 -9.19 -32.52 8.17
C ASP A 731 -9.92 -33.71 8.78
N VAL A 732 -9.84 -33.83 10.11
CA VAL A 732 -10.43 -34.92 10.87
C VAL A 732 -11.96 -34.89 10.82
N SER A 733 -12.57 -33.84 10.26
CA SER A 733 -13.99 -33.70 10.00
C SER A 733 -14.40 -33.96 8.55
N ALA A 734 -13.48 -34.30 7.65
CA ALA A 734 -13.78 -34.56 6.25
C ALA A 734 -14.69 -35.79 6.07
N THR A 735 -15.86 -35.57 5.49
CA THR A 735 -16.92 -36.58 5.25
C THR A 735 -17.30 -36.75 3.77
N THR A 736 -16.51 -36.20 2.85
CA THR A 736 -16.79 -36.33 1.42
C THR A 736 -16.47 -37.74 0.90
N LEU A 737 -17.05 -38.10 -0.24
CA LEU A 737 -16.68 -39.29 -1.01
C LEU A 737 -16.65 -38.96 -2.51
N THR A 738 -15.99 -39.81 -3.28
CA THR A 738 -16.14 -39.90 -4.73
C THR A 738 -16.70 -41.28 -5.11
N SER A 739 -17.27 -41.39 -6.31
CA SER A 739 -17.74 -42.66 -6.87
C SER A 739 -17.23 -42.82 -8.29
N THR A 740 -16.81 -44.02 -8.65
CA THR A 740 -16.54 -44.39 -10.06
C THR A 740 -17.81 -44.83 -10.81
N ILE A 741 -18.93 -45.03 -10.11
CA ILE A 741 -20.25 -45.30 -10.72
C ILE A 741 -21.33 -44.37 -10.16
N GLY A 742 -22.06 -43.69 -11.05
CA GLY A 742 -23.02 -42.66 -10.67
C GLY A 742 -22.35 -41.32 -10.32
N THR A 743 -23.19 -40.31 -10.07
CA THR A 743 -22.80 -38.92 -9.85
C THR A 743 -23.05 -38.54 -8.39
N VAL A 744 -21.99 -38.16 -7.69
CA VAL A 744 -22.03 -37.70 -6.29
C VAL A 744 -22.31 -36.19 -6.27
N SER A 745 -23.20 -35.72 -5.39
CA SER A 745 -23.37 -34.28 -5.16
C SER A 745 -22.19 -33.68 -4.40
N THR A 746 -21.92 -32.41 -4.67
CA THR A 746 -20.85 -31.63 -4.02
C THR A 746 -21.44 -30.42 -3.30
N GLY A 747 -22.08 -30.65 -2.15
CA GLY A 747 -22.70 -29.58 -1.35
C GLY A 747 -22.22 -29.47 0.10
N GLY A 748 -21.79 -30.56 0.73
CA GLY A 748 -21.44 -30.57 2.17
C GLY A 748 -22.65 -30.39 3.10
N THR A 749 -23.86 -30.68 2.60
CA THR A 749 -25.14 -30.47 3.29
C THR A 749 -25.67 -31.75 3.95
N ALA A 750 -26.81 -31.65 4.64
CA ALA A 750 -27.51 -32.83 5.18
C ALA A 750 -28.24 -33.68 4.12
N ASN A 751 -28.30 -33.24 2.85
CA ASN A 751 -29.14 -33.80 1.79
C ASN A 751 -28.34 -34.21 0.56
N GLU A 752 -27.13 -34.74 0.74
CA GLU A 752 -26.31 -35.21 -0.38
C GLU A 752 -26.94 -36.43 -1.09
N THR A 753 -26.53 -36.68 -2.33
CA THR A 753 -27.05 -37.76 -3.18
C THR A 753 -25.96 -38.45 -3.99
N ILE A 754 -26.21 -39.71 -4.36
CA ILE A 754 -25.45 -40.43 -5.39
C ILE A 754 -26.46 -40.95 -6.41
N THR A 755 -26.47 -40.33 -7.59
CA THR A 755 -27.47 -40.55 -8.65
C THR A 755 -26.85 -41.25 -9.86
N ASN A 756 -27.63 -41.49 -10.93
CA ASN A 756 -27.15 -42.07 -12.19
C ASN A 756 -26.48 -43.46 -12.06
N ILE A 757 -26.75 -44.22 -10.99
CA ILE A 757 -26.17 -45.55 -10.80
C ILE A 757 -26.80 -46.53 -11.82
N PRO A 758 -26.01 -47.29 -12.60
CA PRO A 758 -26.53 -48.19 -13.62
C PRO A 758 -27.52 -49.20 -13.06
N ASN A 759 -28.58 -49.49 -13.82
CA ASN A 759 -29.53 -50.54 -13.48
C ASN A 759 -28.79 -51.90 -13.30
N ALA A 760 -29.30 -52.76 -12.42
CA ALA A 760 -28.69 -54.04 -12.02
C ALA A 760 -27.31 -53.97 -11.32
N THR A 761 -26.82 -52.78 -10.94
CA THR A 761 -25.65 -52.63 -10.06
C THR A 761 -25.89 -53.31 -8.71
N THR A 762 -25.01 -54.22 -8.30
CA THR A 762 -25.10 -54.89 -6.99
C THR A 762 -24.55 -54.02 -5.87
N LEU A 763 -24.98 -54.26 -4.62
CA LEU A 763 -24.46 -53.54 -3.45
C LEU A 763 -22.95 -53.70 -3.30
N THR A 764 -22.40 -54.88 -3.63
CA THR A 764 -20.95 -55.14 -3.62
C THR A 764 -20.21 -54.29 -4.65
N ALA A 765 -20.72 -54.22 -5.89
CA ALA A 765 -20.12 -53.40 -6.94
C ALA A 765 -20.19 -51.90 -6.60
N PHE A 766 -21.29 -51.46 -5.98
CA PHE A 766 -21.44 -50.08 -5.52
C PHE A 766 -20.49 -49.74 -4.37
N LYS A 767 -20.38 -50.58 -3.33
CA LYS A 767 -19.39 -50.37 -2.25
C LYS A 767 -17.95 -50.32 -2.79
N ALA A 768 -17.61 -51.15 -3.77
CA ALA A 768 -16.28 -51.16 -4.39
C ALA A 768 -15.99 -49.93 -5.27
N ALA A 769 -17.01 -49.19 -5.70
CA ALA A 769 -16.88 -47.99 -6.52
C ALA A 769 -16.73 -46.70 -5.70
N ILE A 770 -17.05 -46.72 -4.41
CA ILE A 770 -17.00 -45.57 -3.50
C ILE A 770 -15.61 -45.43 -2.88
N THR A 771 -15.04 -44.22 -2.95
CA THR A 771 -13.81 -43.85 -2.25
C THR A 771 -14.11 -42.70 -1.28
N PRO A 772 -14.11 -42.91 0.06
CA PRO A 772 -14.30 -41.85 1.03
C PRO A 772 -13.06 -40.94 1.11
N ALA A 773 -13.21 -39.79 1.78
CA ALA A 773 -12.09 -38.93 2.16
C ALA A 773 -11.02 -39.69 2.98
N VAL A 774 -9.79 -39.18 2.98
CA VAL A 774 -8.65 -39.80 3.68
C VAL A 774 -8.98 -40.01 5.16
N ASN A 775 -8.79 -41.23 5.65
CA ASN A 775 -9.11 -41.70 7.01
C ASN A 775 -10.61 -41.67 7.40
N ALA A 776 -11.52 -41.31 6.49
CA ALA A 776 -12.96 -41.47 6.70
C ALA A 776 -13.41 -42.91 6.39
N THR A 777 -14.51 -43.32 7.00
CA THR A 777 -15.15 -44.63 6.80
C THR A 777 -16.57 -44.44 6.26
N PHE A 778 -17.15 -45.44 5.61
CA PHE A 778 -18.55 -45.39 5.19
C PHE A 778 -19.25 -46.74 5.33
N GLU A 779 -20.57 -46.71 5.45
CA GLU A 779 -21.43 -47.89 5.36
C GLU A 779 -22.76 -47.52 4.64
N VAL A 780 -23.38 -48.50 3.99
CA VAL A 780 -24.63 -48.37 3.23
C VAL A 780 -25.78 -48.97 4.03
N TYR A 781 -26.80 -48.16 4.25
CA TYR A 781 -27.98 -48.43 5.04
C TYR A 781 -29.24 -48.43 4.16
N ASP A 782 -30.31 -49.01 4.69
CA ASP A 782 -31.64 -48.88 4.15
C ASP A 782 -32.17 -47.44 4.28
N ALA A 783 -33.37 -47.18 3.76
CA ALA A 783 -33.96 -45.85 3.74
C ALA A 783 -34.17 -45.24 5.15
N ASP A 784 -34.18 -46.08 6.20
CA ASP A 784 -34.20 -45.65 7.59
C ASP A 784 -32.89 -44.94 8.03
N GLY A 785 -31.75 -45.28 7.41
CA GLY A 785 -30.42 -44.81 7.83
C GLY A 785 -29.88 -45.51 9.08
N ILE A 786 -30.45 -46.66 9.47
CA ILE A 786 -30.14 -47.40 10.70
C ILE A 786 -29.85 -48.87 10.40
N THR A 787 -30.63 -49.50 9.53
CA THR A 787 -30.45 -50.92 9.17
C THR A 787 -29.40 -51.03 8.05
N ILE A 788 -28.34 -51.82 8.24
CA ILE A 788 -27.34 -52.04 7.20
C ILE A 788 -28.00 -52.72 5.99
N ALA A 789 -27.81 -52.16 4.80
CA ALA A 789 -28.47 -52.63 3.59
C ALA A 789 -27.96 -54.02 3.17
N SER A 790 -28.87 -54.91 2.81
CA SER A 790 -28.54 -56.20 2.17
C SER A 790 -28.60 -56.15 0.64
N THR A 791 -29.23 -55.12 0.06
CA THR A 791 -29.41 -54.91 -1.38
C THR A 791 -29.26 -53.44 -1.75
N LEU A 792 -28.92 -53.15 -3.02
CA LEU A 792 -28.88 -51.79 -3.56
C LEU A 792 -30.21 -51.45 -4.25
N ALA A 793 -30.76 -50.28 -3.97
CA ALA A 793 -31.97 -49.75 -4.60
C ALA A 793 -31.98 -48.21 -4.48
N THR A 794 -32.92 -47.56 -5.16
CA THR A 794 -33.22 -46.15 -4.90
C THR A 794 -33.75 -45.95 -3.48
N GLY A 795 -33.31 -44.89 -2.80
CA GLY A 795 -33.66 -44.56 -1.42
C GLY A 795 -32.76 -45.15 -0.34
N LYS A 796 -31.76 -45.97 -0.68
CA LYS A 796 -30.72 -46.40 0.27
C LYS A 796 -29.85 -45.21 0.68
N LYS A 797 -29.14 -45.30 1.80
CA LYS A 797 -28.32 -44.21 2.37
C LYS A 797 -26.87 -44.63 2.53
N VAL A 798 -25.91 -43.87 2.02
CA VAL A 798 -24.48 -44.03 2.36
C VAL A 798 -24.15 -43.03 3.46
N ILE A 799 -23.70 -43.51 4.62
CA ILE A 799 -23.28 -42.64 5.72
C ILE A 799 -21.76 -42.68 5.80
N VAL A 800 -21.13 -41.54 5.50
CA VAL A 800 -19.69 -41.34 5.71
C VAL A 800 -19.46 -40.81 7.11
N THR A 801 -18.52 -41.39 7.84
CA THR A 801 -18.06 -40.94 9.16
C THR A 801 -16.61 -40.51 9.05
N ALA A 802 -16.32 -39.25 9.43
CA ALA A 802 -14.97 -38.69 9.40
C ALA A 802 -14.03 -39.35 10.41
N GLN A 803 -12.73 -39.08 10.30
CA GLN A 803 -11.70 -39.62 11.20
C GLN A 803 -11.98 -39.29 12.69
N ASN A 804 -12.61 -38.16 12.99
CA ASN A 804 -12.98 -37.79 14.36
C ASN A 804 -14.10 -38.65 14.98
N GLY A 805 -14.77 -39.51 14.20
CA GLY A 805 -15.87 -40.37 14.65
C GLY A 805 -17.20 -39.64 14.94
N ILE A 806 -17.22 -38.31 14.88
CA ILE A 806 -18.34 -37.44 15.26
C ILE A 806 -19.03 -36.89 14.01
N THR A 807 -18.28 -36.33 13.06
CA THR A 807 -18.85 -35.72 11.85
C THR A 807 -19.32 -36.81 10.90
N LYS A 808 -20.58 -36.70 10.45
CA LYS A 808 -21.21 -37.63 9.52
C LYS A 808 -22.00 -36.91 8.44
N VAL A 809 -21.91 -37.38 7.20
CA VAL A 809 -22.75 -36.94 6.07
C VAL A 809 -23.46 -38.14 5.47
N THR A 810 -24.73 -37.93 5.09
CA THR A 810 -25.59 -38.96 4.52
C THR A 810 -25.89 -38.64 3.06
N TYR A 811 -25.61 -39.61 2.18
CA TYR A 811 -25.89 -39.54 0.75
C TYR A 811 -27.07 -40.45 0.40
N THR A 812 -28.11 -39.93 -0.24
CA THR A 812 -29.25 -40.74 -0.71
C THR A 812 -28.97 -41.30 -2.11
N VAL A 813 -29.13 -42.62 -2.27
CA VAL A 813 -28.80 -43.40 -3.46
C VAL A 813 -29.97 -43.42 -4.44
N THR A 814 -29.71 -43.20 -5.73
CA THR A 814 -30.69 -43.36 -6.82
C THR A 814 -30.14 -44.25 -7.93
N VAL A 815 -30.82 -45.37 -8.17
CA VAL A 815 -30.50 -46.36 -9.21
C VAL A 815 -31.42 -46.16 -10.41
N ASN A 816 -30.87 -46.20 -11.61
CA ASN A 816 -31.61 -46.03 -12.86
C ASN A 816 -32.64 -47.15 -13.05
N ALA A 817 -33.81 -46.82 -13.62
CA ALA A 817 -34.85 -47.78 -13.94
C ALA A 817 -34.39 -48.79 -15.01
N ALA A 818 -35.05 -49.96 -15.06
CA ALA A 818 -34.76 -50.98 -16.07
C ALA A 818 -35.24 -50.53 -17.47
N PRO A 819 -34.50 -50.83 -18.55
CA PRO A 819 -34.98 -50.53 -19.91
C PRO A 819 -36.26 -51.34 -20.23
N SER A 820 -37.34 -50.65 -20.58
CA SER A 820 -38.62 -51.27 -20.98
C SER A 820 -38.52 -51.86 -22.39
N SER A 821 -38.89 -53.14 -22.53
CA SER A 821 -38.77 -53.90 -23.79
C SER A 821 -40.01 -53.80 -24.69
N GLY A 822 -39.86 -53.21 -25.89
CA GLY A 822 -40.82 -53.23 -27.00
C GLY A 822 -42.06 -52.34 -26.82
N GLY A 823 -42.70 -51.81 -27.88
CA GLY A 823 -42.41 -51.89 -29.31
C GLY A 823 -43.70 -51.68 -30.13
N GLY A 824 -43.72 -50.75 -31.09
CA GLY A 824 -44.87 -50.48 -31.95
C GLY A 824 -44.98 -49.00 -32.31
N GLY A 825 -44.85 -48.67 -33.60
CA GLY A 825 -44.70 -47.28 -34.05
C GLY A 825 -46.03 -46.52 -34.22
N GLY A 826 -46.01 -45.24 -33.88
CA GLY A 826 -46.96 -44.23 -34.36
C GLY A 826 -46.16 -43.07 -34.97
N SER A 827 -46.48 -42.69 -36.21
CA SER A 827 -45.89 -41.51 -36.82
C SER A 827 -46.46 -40.26 -36.16
N THR A 828 -45.64 -39.51 -35.43
CA THR A 828 -45.95 -38.14 -35.03
C THR A 828 -44.88 -37.22 -35.59
N THR A 829 -45.32 -36.30 -36.45
CA THR A 829 -44.62 -35.08 -36.87
C THR A 829 -43.80 -34.49 -35.72
N PRO A 830 -42.56 -33.98 -35.94
CA PRO A 830 -41.81 -33.33 -34.87
C PRO A 830 -42.65 -32.17 -34.32
N SER A 831 -43.13 -32.30 -33.09
CA SER A 831 -43.86 -31.21 -32.46
C SER A 831 -42.90 -30.04 -32.24
N ASP A 832 -43.40 -28.83 -32.45
CA ASP A 832 -42.77 -27.61 -31.94
C ASP A 832 -43.16 -27.39 -30.46
N GLU A 833 -43.24 -28.49 -29.71
CA GLU A 833 -43.46 -28.44 -28.27
C GLU A 833 -42.23 -27.87 -27.58
N LYS A 834 -42.51 -26.90 -26.73
CA LYS A 834 -41.56 -26.17 -25.89
C LYS A 834 -41.01 -27.11 -24.82
N VAL A 835 -39.70 -27.36 -24.85
CA VAL A 835 -39.05 -28.16 -23.80
C VAL A 835 -39.04 -27.35 -22.51
N THR A 836 -39.69 -27.84 -21.46
CA THR A 836 -39.85 -27.10 -20.19
C THR A 836 -39.12 -27.77 -19.02
N SER A 837 -38.62 -26.95 -18.09
CA SER A 837 -38.06 -27.39 -16.80
C SER A 837 -38.33 -26.37 -15.70
N ASN A 838 -38.39 -26.81 -14.44
CA ASN A 838 -38.66 -25.98 -13.27
C ASN A 838 -37.63 -26.16 -12.13
N ASN A 839 -36.57 -26.93 -12.37
CA ASN A 839 -35.52 -27.26 -11.41
C ASN A 839 -34.18 -26.57 -11.71
N GLY A 840 -34.20 -25.50 -12.51
CA GLY A 840 -33.01 -24.76 -12.95
C GLY A 840 -32.13 -25.48 -13.97
N ASN A 841 -32.42 -26.74 -14.35
CA ASN A 841 -31.61 -27.50 -15.31
C ASN A 841 -32.40 -27.82 -16.58
N LEU A 842 -31.83 -27.55 -17.76
CA LEU A 842 -32.46 -27.81 -19.05
C LEU A 842 -31.46 -28.37 -20.06
N THR A 843 -31.84 -29.47 -20.73
CA THR A 843 -31.18 -29.94 -21.96
C THR A 843 -32.13 -29.67 -23.12
N LEU A 844 -31.76 -28.74 -23.99
CA LEU A 844 -32.54 -28.29 -25.15
C LEU A 844 -31.85 -28.72 -26.45
N PRO A 845 -32.49 -29.54 -27.31
CA PRO A 845 -31.94 -29.90 -28.61
C PRO A 845 -31.70 -28.68 -29.52
N ALA A 846 -30.71 -28.79 -30.41
CA ALA A 846 -30.34 -27.75 -31.36
C ALA A 846 -31.56 -27.16 -32.11
N GLY A 847 -31.62 -25.82 -32.18
CA GLY A 847 -32.66 -25.09 -32.91
C GLY A 847 -34.06 -25.10 -32.27
N LYS A 848 -34.33 -25.89 -31.22
CA LYS A 848 -35.66 -25.95 -30.60
C LYS A 848 -35.94 -24.78 -29.65
N THR A 849 -37.21 -24.63 -29.28
CA THR A 849 -37.71 -23.64 -28.32
C THR A 849 -37.81 -24.28 -26.93
N GLY A 850 -37.45 -23.55 -25.88
CA GLY A 850 -37.43 -24.09 -24.52
C GLY A 850 -37.67 -23.04 -23.43
N GLU A 851 -37.98 -23.50 -22.23
CA GLU A 851 -38.10 -22.65 -21.05
C GLU A 851 -37.62 -23.39 -19.81
N VAL A 852 -36.95 -22.67 -18.92
CA VAL A 852 -36.48 -23.20 -17.65
C VAL A 852 -36.67 -22.18 -16.55
N SER A 853 -37.32 -22.58 -15.48
CA SER A 853 -37.41 -21.79 -14.25
C SER A 853 -36.60 -22.42 -13.12
N TRP A 854 -36.22 -21.57 -12.17
CA TRP A 854 -35.75 -21.97 -10.85
C TRP A 854 -36.76 -21.48 -9.82
N LYS A 855 -37.69 -22.37 -9.45
CA LYS A 855 -38.88 -22.03 -8.64
C LYS A 855 -39.64 -20.87 -9.32
N ASP A 856 -40.20 -19.96 -8.53
CA ASP A 856 -40.82 -18.71 -9.01
C ASP A 856 -39.82 -17.54 -9.08
N ALA A 857 -38.51 -17.79 -8.92
CA ALA A 857 -37.53 -16.72 -8.71
C ALA A 857 -36.92 -16.17 -10.01
N ILE A 858 -36.70 -17.04 -11.00
CA ILE A 858 -36.22 -16.69 -12.34
C ILE A 858 -36.78 -17.69 -13.36
N THR A 859 -37.21 -17.19 -14.52
CA THR A 859 -37.65 -17.98 -15.68
C THR A 859 -36.92 -17.51 -16.93
N ILE A 860 -36.39 -18.44 -17.70
CA ILE A 860 -35.61 -18.21 -18.92
C ILE A 860 -36.38 -18.82 -20.09
N SER A 861 -36.68 -18.05 -21.14
CA SER A 861 -37.36 -18.49 -22.35
C SER A 861 -36.44 -18.35 -23.56
N ILE A 862 -36.14 -19.47 -24.22
CA ILE A 862 -35.16 -19.62 -25.29
C ILE A 862 -35.91 -19.84 -26.61
N PRO A 863 -35.91 -18.87 -27.55
CA PRO A 863 -36.67 -19.01 -28.80
C PRO A 863 -36.00 -19.99 -29.77
N ALA A 864 -36.81 -20.57 -30.67
CA ALA A 864 -36.34 -21.46 -31.71
C ALA A 864 -35.24 -20.81 -32.57
N GLY A 865 -34.11 -21.50 -32.72
CA GLY A 865 -32.92 -21.01 -33.41
C GLY A 865 -32.12 -19.94 -32.64
N ALA A 866 -32.23 -19.86 -31.31
CA ALA A 866 -31.28 -19.09 -30.49
C ALA A 866 -29.86 -19.68 -30.52
N THR A 867 -29.75 -21.00 -30.71
CA THR A 867 -28.49 -21.71 -30.96
C THR A 867 -28.71 -22.90 -31.90
N ASP A 868 -27.70 -23.23 -32.68
CA ASP A 868 -27.57 -24.39 -33.56
C ASP A 868 -26.93 -25.62 -32.86
N LYS A 869 -26.57 -25.50 -31.57
CA LYS A 869 -26.00 -26.55 -30.74
C LYS A 869 -27.00 -27.07 -29.71
N GLU A 870 -26.77 -28.27 -29.18
CA GLU A 870 -27.46 -28.74 -27.96
C GLU A 870 -27.04 -27.85 -26.79
N LEU A 871 -28.03 -27.21 -26.15
CA LEU A 871 -27.83 -26.36 -24.97
C LEU A 871 -28.11 -27.16 -23.70
N LYS A 872 -27.11 -27.21 -22.82
CA LYS A 872 -27.26 -27.63 -21.42
C LYS A 872 -27.11 -26.40 -20.56
N LEU A 873 -28.17 -26.05 -19.86
CA LEU A 873 -28.31 -24.85 -19.04
C LEU A 873 -28.51 -25.25 -17.57
N THR A 874 -27.76 -24.61 -16.67
CA THR A 874 -27.96 -24.69 -15.21
C THR A 874 -28.13 -23.29 -14.63
N ILE A 875 -29.11 -23.12 -13.74
CA ILE A 875 -29.35 -21.90 -12.95
C ILE A 875 -28.97 -22.20 -11.49
N GLU A 876 -28.05 -21.41 -10.93
CA GLU A 876 -27.62 -21.52 -9.54
C GLU A 876 -27.86 -20.20 -8.80
N SER A 877 -28.23 -20.26 -7.52
CA SER A 877 -28.31 -19.06 -6.66
C SER A 877 -26.96 -18.86 -5.99
N VAL A 878 -26.30 -17.73 -6.22
CA VAL A 878 -25.03 -17.40 -5.56
C VAL A 878 -25.29 -17.08 -4.09
N LEU A 879 -24.64 -17.83 -3.20
CA LEU A 879 -24.84 -17.71 -1.74
C LEU A 879 -23.92 -16.65 -1.10
N ASP A 880 -22.68 -16.53 -1.58
CA ASP A 880 -21.74 -15.48 -1.16
C ASP A 880 -21.75 -14.31 -2.16
N THR A 881 -22.72 -13.41 -1.97
CA THR A 881 -22.85 -12.21 -2.80
C THR A 881 -21.99 -11.04 -2.31
N GLN A 882 -21.39 -11.13 -1.12
CA GLN A 882 -20.63 -10.01 -0.53
C GLN A 882 -19.39 -9.67 -1.35
N LYS A 883 -18.75 -10.66 -1.97
CA LYS A 883 -17.61 -10.48 -2.89
C LYS A 883 -17.98 -9.90 -4.25
N LEU A 884 -19.27 -9.78 -4.56
CA LEU A 884 -19.78 -9.27 -5.84
C LEU A 884 -20.38 -7.86 -5.72
N LEU A 885 -20.50 -7.29 -4.52
CA LEU A 885 -21.17 -6.00 -4.28
C LEU A 885 -20.19 -5.00 -3.65
N THR A 886 -20.31 -3.72 -3.99
CA THR A 886 -19.41 -2.64 -3.53
C THR A 886 -19.99 -1.84 -2.34
N ASN A 887 -21.08 -2.34 -1.75
CA ASN A 887 -21.91 -1.70 -0.72
C ASN A 887 -22.74 -0.48 -1.21
N LYS A 888 -22.79 -0.23 -2.51
CA LYS A 888 -23.62 0.83 -3.12
C LYS A 888 -24.93 0.28 -3.69
N GLU A 889 -24.93 -0.99 -4.04
CA GLU A 889 -26.01 -1.70 -4.72
C GLU A 889 -27.01 -2.23 -3.68
N VAL A 890 -28.32 -2.11 -3.98
CA VAL A 890 -29.38 -2.68 -3.16
C VAL A 890 -30.05 -3.79 -3.96
N LEU A 891 -29.84 -5.04 -3.55
CA LEU A 891 -30.47 -6.22 -4.17
C LEU A 891 -31.98 -6.20 -3.96
N ALA A 892 -32.73 -6.37 -5.05
CA ALA A 892 -34.17 -6.62 -5.07
C ALA A 892 -34.50 -8.10 -5.38
N SER A 893 -33.55 -8.86 -5.93
CA SER A 893 -33.60 -10.32 -6.09
C SER A 893 -32.33 -10.98 -5.53
N PRO A 894 -32.29 -12.33 -5.39
CA PRO A 894 -31.02 -13.05 -5.30
C PRO A 894 -30.15 -12.83 -6.55
N VAL A 895 -28.86 -13.11 -6.42
CA VAL A 895 -27.93 -13.22 -7.57
C VAL A 895 -28.02 -14.63 -8.13
N PHE A 896 -28.23 -14.75 -9.45
CA PHE A 896 -28.29 -16.03 -10.16
C PHE A 896 -27.13 -16.18 -11.12
N GLU A 897 -26.34 -17.25 -10.98
CA GLU A 897 -25.37 -17.68 -11.98
C GLU A 897 -26.07 -18.58 -13.00
N ILE A 898 -25.97 -18.22 -14.28
CA ILE A 898 -26.56 -18.99 -15.39
C ILE A 898 -25.41 -19.54 -16.22
N LEU A 899 -25.31 -20.86 -16.31
CA LEU A 899 -24.23 -21.56 -17.01
C LEU A 899 -24.74 -22.20 -18.30
N LYS A 900 -23.88 -22.27 -19.32
CA LYS A 900 -24.12 -23.01 -20.57
C LYS A 900 -22.87 -23.78 -21.03
N ASN A 901 -23.08 -24.89 -21.71
CA ASN A 901 -22.05 -25.84 -22.18
C ASN A 901 -21.19 -25.37 -23.38
N PHE A 902 -21.25 -24.10 -23.78
CA PHE A 902 -20.45 -23.53 -24.87
C PHE A 902 -20.22 -22.03 -24.66
N SER A 903 -19.16 -21.47 -25.21
CA SER A 903 -18.76 -20.08 -24.95
C SER A 903 -19.50 -19.04 -25.81
N GLU A 904 -19.92 -19.38 -27.03
CA GLU A 904 -20.46 -18.40 -27.99
C GLU A 904 -21.80 -17.78 -27.57
N ASN A 905 -22.03 -16.53 -27.97
CA ASN A 905 -23.30 -15.83 -27.75
C ASN A 905 -24.43 -16.44 -28.60
N PHE A 906 -25.67 -16.32 -28.12
CA PHE A 906 -26.86 -16.77 -28.83
C PHE A 906 -27.10 -15.95 -30.11
N SER A 907 -27.49 -16.64 -31.18
CA SER A 907 -27.83 -16.06 -32.49
C SER A 907 -29.15 -15.29 -32.50
N LYS A 908 -29.99 -15.51 -31.48
CA LYS A 908 -31.19 -14.70 -31.17
C LYS A 908 -31.22 -14.42 -29.67
N PRO A 909 -31.74 -13.26 -29.22
CA PRO A 909 -31.87 -12.99 -27.80
C PRO A 909 -32.72 -14.04 -27.07
N VAL A 910 -32.32 -14.34 -25.83
CA VAL A 910 -33.03 -15.17 -24.87
C VAL A 910 -33.69 -14.25 -23.86
N THR A 911 -34.91 -14.56 -23.45
CA THR A 911 -35.68 -13.75 -22.51
C THR A 911 -35.45 -14.24 -21.08
N LEU A 912 -34.98 -13.37 -20.18
CA LEU A 912 -34.90 -13.61 -18.73
C LEU A 912 -36.04 -12.87 -18.04
N THR A 913 -36.74 -13.52 -17.12
CA THR A 913 -37.75 -12.90 -16.24
C THR A 913 -37.41 -13.21 -14.79
N PHE A 914 -37.19 -12.18 -13.99
CA PHE A 914 -36.84 -12.29 -12.57
C PHE A 914 -38.01 -11.85 -11.69
N SER A 915 -38.29 -12.61 -10.64
CA SER A 915 -39.07 -12.11 -9.50
C SER A 915 -38.18 -11.27 -8.60
N TYR A 916 -38.69 -10.12 -8.17
CA TYR A 916 -38.05 -9.25 -7.20
C TYR A 916 -39.03 -8.92 -6.06
N ASN A 917 -38.50 -8.48 -4.91
CA ASN A 917 -39.31 -8.06 -3.78
C ASN A 917 -39.68 -6.57 -3.91
N PRO A 918 -40.96 -6.19 -4.14
CA PRO A 918 -41.33 -4.78 -4.26
C PRO A 918 -41.05 -3.96 -2.99
N ALA A 919 -41.04 -4.59 -1.80
CA ALA A 919 -40.74 -3.92 -0.54
C ALA A 919 -39.24 -3.57 -0.35
N SER A 920 -38.36 -4.04 -1.25
CA SER A 920 -36.95 -3.60 -1.28
C SER A 920 -36.75 -2.26 -2.02
N LEU A 921 -37.77 -1.79 -2.74
CA LEU A 921 -37.76 -0.50 -3.45
C LEU A 921 -38.27 0.61 -2.53
N LYS A 922 -37.58 1.76 -2.53
CA LYS A 922 -38.09 3.01 -1.95
C LYS A 922 -38.96 3.77 -2.98
N ASN A 923 -39.71 4.76 -2.53
CA ASN A 923 -40.68 5.52 -3.34
C ASN A 923 -40.15 6.15 -4.65
N ASN A 924 -38.83 6.25 -4.82
CA ASN A 924 -38.16 6.80 -6.00
C ASN A 924 -37.30 5.76 -6.75
N GLN A 925 -37.39 4.47 -6.42
CA GLN A 925 -36.58 3.40 -7.01
C GLN A 925 -37.39 2.48 -7.93
N ILE A 926 -36.76 2.05 -9.02
CA ILE A 926 -37.22 1.00 -9.94
C ILE A 926 -36.36 -0.26 -9.82
N PRO A 927 -36.94 -1.43 -10.13
CA PRO A 927 -36.16 -2.64 -10.36
C PRO A 927 -35.44 -2.52 -11.72
N VAL A 928 -34.15 -2.85 -11.76
CA VAL A 928 -33.36 -2.89 -13.00
C VAL A 928 -32.50 -4.15 -12.97
N VAL A 929 -32.42 -4.88 -14.09
CA VAL A 929 -31.58 -6.08 -14.19
C VAL A 929 -30.16 -5.69 -14.54
N PHE A 930 -29.18 -6.21 -13.79
CA PHE A 930 -27.76 -6.11 -14.11
C PHE A 930 -27.18 -7.50 -14.40
N TYR A 931 -26.12 -7.55 -15.21
CA TYR A 931 -25.25 -8.70 -15.39
C TYR A 931 -23.86 -8.40 -14.85
N TYR A 932 -23.16 -9.40 -14.35
CA TYR A 932 -21.79 -9.25 -13.86
C TYR A 932 -20.80 -9.48 -15.01
N ASP A 933 -19.99 -8.46 -15.31
CA ASP A 933 -18.87 -8.57 -16.23
C ASP A 933 -17.70 -9.22 -15.47
N GLU A 934 -17.51 -10.53 -15.70
CA GLU A 934 -16.47 -11.31 -15.04
C GLU A 934 -15.03 -10.87 -15.38
N ALA A 935 -14.82 -10.09 -16.44
CA ALA A 935 -13.50 -9.55 -16.78
C ALA A 935 -13.22 -8.22 -16.07
N LYS A 936 -14.24 -7.37 -15.90
CA LYS A 936 -14.12 -6.07 -15.19
C LYS A 936 -14.38 -6.16 -13.69
N LYS A 937 -15.06 -7.22 -13.23
CA LYS A 937 -15.59 -7.39 -11.86
C LYS A 937 -16.60 -6.29 -11.47
N GLU A 938 -17.44 -5.90 -12.42
CA GLU A 938 -18.43 -4.82 -12.29
C GLU A 938 -19.82 -5.30 -12.73
N TRP A 939 -20.88 -4.72 -12.16
CA TRP A 939 -22.26 -4.91 -12.61
C TRP A 939 -22.59 -3.93 -13.74
N VAL A 940 -23.07 -4.47 -14.86
CA VAL A 940 -23.46 -3.73 -16.06
C VAL A 940 -24.96 -3.85 -16.29
N GLU A 941 -25.63 -2.74 -16.56
CA GLU A 941 -27.08 -2.69 -16.75
C GLU A 941 -27.53 -3.43 -18.01
N VAL A 942 -28.64 -4.18 -17.91
CA VAL A 942 -29.38 -4.73 -19.05
C VAL A 942 -30.51 -3.78 -19.43
N VAL A 943 -30.23 -2.89 -20.37
CA VAL A 943 -31.18 -1.87 -20.86
C VAL A 943 -32.44 -2.52 -21.47
N GLY A 944 -33.61 -1.92 -21.21
CA GLY A 944 -34.88 -2.32 -21.83
C GLY A 944 -35.78 -3.23 -20.99
N GLY A 945 -35.54 -3.33 -19.69
CA GLY A 945 -36.36 -4.11 -18.75
C GLY A 945 -37.84 -3.70 -18.70
N LYS A 946 -38.74 -4.68 -18.81
CA LYS A 946 -40.20 -4.50 -18.74
C LYS A 946 -40.73 -5.04 -17.42
N VAL A 947 -41.34 -4.19 -16.61
CA VAL A 947 -41.90 -4.55 -15.29
C VAL A 947 -43.37 -4.93 -15.41
N ASN A 948 -43.76 -6.05 -14.79
CA ASN A 948 -45.16 -6.46 -14.64
C ASN A 948 -45.38 -7.07 -13.25
N GLY A 949 -46.12 -6.36 -12.39
CA GLY A 949 -46.31 -6.74 -10.99
C GLY A 949 -44.99 -6.77 -10.22
N ASN A 950 -44.63 -7.94 -9.68
CA ASN A 950 -43.38 -8.22 -8.99
C ASN A 950 -42.31 -8.90 -9.88
N HIS A 951 -42.50 -8.88 -11.20
CA HIS A 951 -41.57 -9.47 -12.18
C HIS A 951 -40.95 -8.40 -13.08
N ILE A 952 -39.70 -8.59 -13.48
CA ILE A 952 -39.01 -7.80 -14.51
C ILE A 952 -38.44 -8.71 -15.60
N THR A 953 -38.69 -8.36 -16.86
CA THR A 953 -38.28 -9.14 -18.04
C THR A 953 -37.28 -8.37 -18.91
N VAL A 954 -36.17 -9.01 -19.29
CA VAL A 954 -35.13 -8.48 -20.21
C VAL A 954 -34.78 -9.50 -21.30
N GLU A 955 -34.14 -9.02 -22.38
CA GLU A 955 -33.56 -9.86 -23.44
C GLU A 955 -32.03 -9.80 -23.37
N VAL A 956 -31.37 -10.95 -23.45
CA VAL A 956 -29.90 -11.09 -23.39
C VAL A 956 -29.38 -12.03 -24.47
N ASN A 957 -28.12 -11.89 -24.87
CA ASN A 957 -27.49 -12.76 -25.88
C ASN A 957 -26.37 -13.67 -25.32
N HIS A 958 -26.14 -13.65 -24.01
CA HIS A 958 -25.14 -14.46 -23.33
C HIS A 958 -25.67 -14.86 -21.95
N PHE A 959 -24.91 -15.67 -21.21
CA PHE A 959 -25.19 -16.00 -19.81
C PHE A 959 -23.94 -15.76 -18.96
N THR A 960 -24.18 -15.36 -17.71
CA THR A 960 -23.21 -15.00 -16.66
C THR A 960 -24.02 -14.91 -15.34
N LYS A 961 -23.55 -14.18 -14.33
CA LYS A 961 -24.31 -13.83 -13.13
C LYS A 961 -25.26 -12.65 -13.39
N TYR A 962 -26.51 -12.74 -12.92
CA TYR A 962 -27.53 -11.69 -13.05
C TYR A 962 -28.21 -11.40 -11.71
N ALA A 963 -28.69 -10.17 -11.53
CA ALA A 963 -29.50 -9.76 -10.38
C ALA A 963 -30.42 -8.58 -10.71
N VAL A 964 -31.50 -8.41 -9.95
CA VAL A 964 -32.32 -7.20 -9.96
C VAL A 964 -31.85 -6.27 -8.85
N PHE A 965 -31.52 -5.02 -9.19
CA PHE A 965 -31.14 -3.96 -8.26
C PHE A 965 -32.25 -2.92 -8.12
N ALA A 966 -32.33 -2.29 -6.95
CA ALA A 966 -33.14 -1.11 -6.70
C ALA A 966 -32.38 0.16 -7.10
N VAL A 967 -32.65 0.67 -8.30
CA VAL A 967 -31.99 1.87 -8.87
C VAL A 967 -32.92 3.07 -8.76
N ASN A 968 -32.42 4.26 -8.42
CA ASN A 968 -33.25 5.47 -8.45
C ASN A 968 -33.75 5.73 -9.87
N GLN A 969 -35.02 6.12 -10.06
CA GLN A 969 -35.52 6.53 -11.38
C GLN A 969 -34.73 7.73 -11.89
N VAL A 970 -33.94 7.52 -12.95
CA VAL A 970 -33.39 8.60 -13.77
C VAL A 970 -34.38 8.88 -14.88
N THR A 971 -35.07 10.01 -14.81
CA THR A 971 -35.84 10.56 -15.94
C THR A 971 -34.91 11.40 -16.81
N ASP A 972 -34.87 11.11 -18.11
CA ASP A 972 -33.89 11.70 -19.03
C ASP A 972 -33.88 13.25 -19.07
N VAL A 973 -32.66 13.76 -19.25
CA VAL A 973 -32.22 15.17 -19.30
C VAL A 973 -32.67 15.79 -20.65
N PRO A 974 -33.18 17.05 -20.75
CA PRO A 974 -32.45 18.25 -20.31
C PRO A 974 -33.25 19.48 -19.84
N ALA A 975 -32.82 20.07 -18.71
CA ALA A 975 -32.67 21.53 -18.54
C ALA A 975 -31.88 21.84 -17.25
N ILE A 976 -31.23 23.01 -17.21
CA ILE A 976 -30.44 23.48 -16.07
C ILE A 976 -31.40 23.95 -14.97
N ASP A 977 -31.41 23.28 -13.82
CA ASP A 977 -31.44 23.96 -12.52
C ASP A 977 -31.03 23.05 -11.35
N GLN A 978 -30.34 23.62 -10.36
CA GLN A 978 -29.90 22.92 -9.14
C GLN A 978 -31.06 22.78 -8.15
N PRO A 979 -31.13 21.66 -7.42
CA PRO A 979 -31.36 21.75 -5.99
C PRO A 979 -30.34 20.96 -5.17
N THR A 980 -29.83 21.63 -4.13
CA THR A 980 -28.94 21.06 -3.12
C THR A 980 -29.66 20.06 -2.23
N ASP A 981 -29.06 18.89 -2.00
CA ASP A 981 -29.01 18.32 -0.66
C ASP A 981 -27.80 17.40 -0.48
N THR A 982 -26.68 17.98 -0.02
CA THR A 982 -25.56 17.20 0.52
C THR A 982 -25.98 16.70 1.91
N PRO A 983 -25.98 15.38 2.19
CA PRO A 983 -26.27 14.89 3.53
C PRO A 983 -25.33 15.56 4.53
N ALA A 984 -25.89 16.34 5.45
CA ALA A 984 -25.09 17.11 6.39
C ALA A 984 -24.13 16.18 7.15
N LYS A 985 -22.82 16.52 7.11
CA LYS A 985 -21.78 15.85 7.88
C LYS A 985 -22.20 15.80 9.35
N VAL A 986 -22.63 14.64 9.82
CA VAL A 986 -23.14 14.48 11.19
C VAL A 986 -21.97 14.75 12.14
N GLN A 987 -22.00 15.91 12.80
CA GLN A 987 -21.02 16.27 13.83
C GLN A 987 -21.74 16.31 15.18
N PHE A 988 -21.14 15.69 16.18
CA PHE A 988 -21.64 15.72 17.55
C PHE A 988 -20.89 16.78 18.35
N SER A 989 -21.61 17.62 19.06
CA SER A 989 -21.06 18.77 19.78
C SER A 989 -20.25 18.40 21.04
N ASP A 990 -20.31 17.15 21.48
CA ASP A 990 -19.82 16.66 22.77
C ASP A 990 -18.76 15.55 22.67
N ILE A 991 -18.17 15.35 21.48
CA ILE A 991 -17.12 14.35 21.27
C ILE A 991 -15.77 14.94 20.85
N ALA A 992 -15.68 16.24 20.60
CA ALA A 992 -14.45 16.89 20.15
C ALA A 992 -13.33 16.75 21.21
N GLY A 993 -12.22 16.11 20.84
CA GLY A 993 -11.11 15.81 21.76
C GLY A 993 -11.39 14.66 22.75
N HIS A 994 -12.50 13.94 22.59
CA HIS A 994 -12.78 12.75 23.39
C HIS A 994 -11.99 11.55 22.85
N TRP A 995 -11.40 10.73 23.72
CA TRP A 995 -10.54 9.59 23.32
C TRP A 995 -11.22 8.60 22.33
N ALA A 996 -12.55 8.49 22.40
CA ALA A 996 -13.35 7.66 21.51
C ALA A 996 -13.91 8.37 20.26
N GLU A 997 -13.56 9.64 19.98
CA GLU A 997 -14.13 10.45 18.89
C GLU A 997 -14.14 9.70 17.54
N SER A 998 -13.01 9.13 17.16
CA SER A 998 -12.87 8.35 15.91
C SER A 998 -13.75 7.08 15.91
N SER A 999 -13.75 6.32 17.01
CA SER A 999 -14.62 5.14 17.16
C SER A 999 -16.11 5.49 17.10
N ILE A 1000 -16.50 6.63 17.69
CA ILE A 1000 -17.88 7.11 17.67
C ILE A 1000 -18.29 7.47 16.25
N MET A 1001 -17.46 8.21 15.53
CA MET A 1001 -17.72 8.59 14.13
C MET A 1001 -17.79 7.35 13.22
N GLN A 1002 -16.90 6.38 13.38
CA GLN A 1002 -16.89 5.13 12.62
C GLN A 1002 -18.12 4.24 12.92
N ALA A 1003 -18.54 4.15 14.18
CA ALA A 1003 -19.73 3.39 14.56
C ALA A 1003 -21.03 4.05 14.07
N VAL A 1004 -21.07 5.39 13.99
CA VAL A 1004 -22.20 6.12 13.41
C VAL A 1004 -22.24 6.00 11.89
N SER A 1005 -21.10 6.10 11.19
CA SER A 1005 -21.05 5.90 9.73
C SER A 1005 -21.34 4.45 9.31
N GLY A 1006 -20.91 3.47 10.11
CA GLY A 1006 -21.23 2.05 9.92
C GLY A 1006 -22.68 1.66 10.22
N GLY A 1007 -23.49 2.58 10.77
CA GLY A 1007 -24.88 2.34 11.16
C GLY A 1007 -25.07 1.54 12.45
N ILE A 1008 -23.99 1.32 13.22
CA ILE A 1008 -24.00 0.55 14.48
C ILE A 1008 -24.84 1.27 15.55
N VAL A 1009 -24.66 2.59 15.63
CA VAL A 1009 -25.30 3.45 16.63
C VAL A 1009 -25.72 4.78 15.99
N LYS A 1010 -26.64 5.51 16.64
CA LYS A 1010 -27.00 6.90 16.29
C LYS A 1010 -26.78 7.80 17.50
N GLY A 1011 -26.47 9.07 17.25
CA GLY A 1011 -26.53 10.12 18.28
C GLY A 1011 -27.96 10.57 18.56
N TYR A 1012 -28.07 11.57 19.43
CA TYR A 1012 -29.33 12.16 19.88
C TYR A 1012 -29.78 13.30 18.96
N THR A 1013 -31.07 13.59 18.98
CA THR A 1013 -31.71 14.65 18.16
C THR A 1013 -31.29 16.07 18.55
N ASP A 1014 -30.64 16.24 19.70
CA ASP A 1014 -30.03 17.48 20.18
C ASP A 1014 -28.62 17.73 19.60
N GLY A 1015 -28.12 16.86 18.72
CA GLY A 1015 -26.79 17.00 18.10
C GLY A 1015 -25.64 16.55 19.00
N THR A 1016 -25.90 15.70 20.00
CA THR A 1016 -24.90 15.09 20.88
C THR A 1016 -24.82 13.57 20.69
N PHE A 1017 -23.68 12.96 21.04
CA PHE A 1017 -23.53 11.50 21.09
C PHE A 1017 -23.70 10.95 22.52
N LYS A 1018 -23.40 11.76 23.54
CA LYS A 1018 -23.34 11.46 24.98
C LYS A 1018 -22.35 10.33 25.29
N PRO A 1019 -21.05 10.50 25.00
CA PRO A 1019 -20.06 9.41 25.06
C PRO A 1019 -19.94 8.78 26.45
N GLY A 1020 -20.01 9.58 27.51
CA GLY A 1020 -19.98 9.12 28.90
C GLY A 1020 -21.31 8.62 29.46
N LYS A 1021 -22.43 8.67 28.70
CA LYS A 1021 -23.70 8.09 29.16
C LYS A 1021 -23.58 6.57 29.12
N THR A 1022 -24.05 5.90 30.17
CA THR A 1022 -24.27 4.45 30.24
C THR A 1022 -25.24 3.95 29.17
N VAL A 1023 -25.07 2.70 28.73
CA VAL A 1023 -26.02 2.01 27.83
C VAL A 1023 -26.88 1.00 28.57
N THR A 1024 -28.16 0.92 28.22
CA THR A 1024 -29.03 -0.18 28.68
C THR A 1024 -28.68 -1.49 27.97
N ARG A 1025 -29.11 -2.62 28.54
CA ARG A 1025 -28.96 -3.95 27.92
C ARG A 1025 -29.65 -4.02 26.56
N ALA A 1026 -30.82 -3.38 26.40
CA ALA A 1026 -31.48 -3.27 25.10
C ALA A 1026 -30.71 -2.39 24.11
N GLU A 1027 -30.17 -1.24 24.54
CA GLU A 1027 -29.34 -0.36 23.71
C GLU A 1027 -28.08 -1.10 23.22
N PHE A 1028 -27.39 -1.81 24.11
CA PHE A 1028 -26.18 -2.57 23.76
C PHE A 1028 -26.47 -3.72 22.79
N VAL A 1029 -27.52 -4.51 23.01
CA VAL A 1029 -27.91 -5.60 22.09
C VAL A 1029 -28.25 -5.05 20.69
N VAL A 1030 -28.95 -3.91 20.60
CA VAL A 1030 -29.19 -3.27 19.30
C VAL A 1030 -27.89 -2.84 18.61
N MET A 1031 -26.94 -2.24 19.33
CA MET A 1031 -25.63 -1.91 18.75
C MET A 1031 -24.88 -3.16 18.29
N LEU A 1032 -24.86 -4.23 19.09
CA LEU A 1032 -24.21 -5.50 18.76
C LEU A 1032 -24.84 -6.14 17.51
N MET A 1033 -26.18 -6.20 17.40
CA MET A 1033 -26.82 -6.79 16.22
C MET A 1033 -26.71 -5.90 14.98
N ASN A 1034 -26.67 -4.57 15.11
CA ASN A 1034 -26.39 -3.66 14.00
C ASN A 1034 -24.95 -3.81 13.49
N ALA A 1035 -23.99 -4.14 14.35
CA ALA A 1035 -22.64 -4.51 13.96
C ALA A 1035 -22.62 -5.87 13.23
N LEU A 1036 -23.27 -6.89 13.79
CA LEU A 1036 -23.25 -8.26 13.26
C LEU A 1036 -24.09 -8.50 12.00
N LYS A 1037 -25.11 -7.66 11.73
CA LYS A 1037 -26.01 -7.72 10.56
C LYS A 1037 -26.52 -9.13 10.21
N PRO A 1038 -27.10 -9.87 11.17
CA PRO A 1038 -27.61 -11.23 10.93
C PRO A 1038 -28.72 -11.23 9.88
N GLN A 1039 -28.71 -12.26 9.01
CA GLN A 1039 -29.72 -12.43 7.95
C GLN A 1039 -30.92 -13.27 8.40
N GLU A 1040 -30.82 -13.97 9.53
CA GLU A 1040 -31.90 -14.80 10.08
C GLU A 1040 -32.96 -13.96 10.80
N ALA A 1041 -34.21 -14.41 10.73
CA ALA A 1041 -35.29 -13.87 11.56
C ALA A 1041 -35.07 -14.24 13.04
N GLY A 1042 -35.41 -13.32 13.95
CA GLY A 1042 -35.33 -13.59 15.39
C GLY A 1042 -36.40 -14.59 15.86
N ALA A 1043 -36.09 -15.32 16.93
CA ALA A 1043 -37.02 -16.27 17.55
C ALA A 1043 -38.05 -15.58 18.47
N GLU A 1044 -39.13 -16.29 18.78
CA GLU A 1044 -40.13 -15.83 19.75
C GLU A 1044 -39.50 -15.63 21.14
N LEU A 1045 -39.72 -14.46 21.73
CA LEU A 1045 -39.10 -14.05 22.98
C LEU A 1045 -39.86 -14.61 24.20
N THR A 1046 -39.27 -15.59 24.88
CA THR A 1046 -39.85 -16.27 26.04
C THR A 1046 -39.56 -15.58 27.39
N PHE A 1047 -38.98 -14.37 27.37
CA PHE A 1047 -38.67 -13.62 28.60
C PHE A 1047 -39.92 -13.15 29.34
N THR A 1048 -39.91 -13.24 30.67
CA THR A 1048 -41.05 -12.84 31.54
C THR A 1048 -41.36 -11.34 31.50
N ASP A 1049 -40.41 -10.52 31.04
CA ASP A 1049 -40.52 -9.09 30.83
C ASP A 1049 -40.44 -8.69 29.35
N SER A 1050 -40.74 -9.60 28.42
CA SER A 1050 -40.74 -9.34 26.98
C SER A 1050 -41.60 -8.13 26.59
N ALA A 1051 -42.73 -7.92 27.27
CA ALA A 1051 -43.61 -6.76 27.09
C ALA A 1051 -42.96 -5.40 27.45
N LYS A 1052 -41.83 -5.37 28.17
CA LYS A 1052 -41.03 -4.16 28.43
C LYS A 1052 -39.99 -3.88 27.34
N ILE A 1053 -39.74 -4.83 26.43
CA ILE A 1053 -38.80 -4.63 25.33
C ILE A 1053 -39.49 -3.72 24.29
N GLY A 1054 -39.05 -2.48 24.21
CA GLY A 1054 -39.58 -1.51 23.24
C GLY A 1054 -39.43 -2.02 21.79
N ALA A 1055 -40.40 -1.71 20.94
CA ALA A 1055 -40.49 -2.22 19.56
C ALA A 1055 -39.21 -2.00 18.74
N TRP A 1056 -38.46 -0.92 19.01
CA TRP A 1056 -37.16 -0.60 18.38
C TRP A 1056 -36.06 -1.63 18.67
N ALA A 1057 -36.16 -2.38 19.78
CA ALA A 1057 -35.19 -3.39 20.20
C ALA A 1057 -35.67 -4.83 19.98
N GLN A 1058 -36.98 -5.06 19.82
CA GLN A 1058 -37.56 -6.41 19.78
C GLN A 1058 -36.88 -7.34 18.77
N ASN A 1059 -36.67 -6.90 17.53
CA ASN A 1059 -36.02 -7.74 16.51
C ASN A 1059 -34.56 -8.06 16.87
N ALA A 1060 -33.78 -7.09 17.33
CA ALA A 1060 -32.39 -7.32 17.72
C ALA A 1060 -32.28 -8.26 18.92
N VAL A 1061 -33.17 -8.14 19.91
CA VAL A 1061 -33.22 -9.04 21.07
C VAL A 1061 -33.66 -10.45 20.65
N ALA A 1062 -34.62 -10.58 19.73
CA ALA A 1062 -35.05 -11.86 19.15
C ALA A 1062 -33.94 -12.56 18.35
N GLN A 1063 -33.17 -11.81 17.55
CA GLN A 1063 -32.02 -12.32 16.81
C GLN A 1063 -30.86 -12.70 17.75
N ALA A 1064 -30.55 -11.89 18.77
CA ALA A 1064 -29.54 -12.21 19.76
C ALA A 1064 -29.90 -13.44 20.62
N PHE A 1065 -31.19 -13.64 20.90
CA PHE A 1065 -31.69 -14.82 21.62
C PHE A 1065 -31.57 -16.08 20.77
N GLN A 1066 -32.01 -16.02 19.50
CA GLN A 1066 -31.87 -17.10 18.53
C GLN A 1066 -30.40 -17.50 18.30
N ALA A 1067 -29.50 -16.52 18.21
CA ALA A 1067 -28.06 -16.74 18.07
C ALA A 1067 -27.35 -17.21 19.36
N GLY A 1068 -28.08 -17.42 20.47
CA GLY A 1068 -27.52 -17.84 21.76
C GLY A 1068 -26.64 -16.79 22.46
N ILE A 1069 -26.58 -15.57 21.93
CA ILE A 1069 -25.81 -14.43 22.46
C ILE A 1069 -26.33 -14.01 23.83
N ILE A 1070 -27.66 -14.00 23.99
CA ILE A 1070 -28.35 -13.72 25.25
C ILE A 1070 -29.19 -14.93 25.69
N LYS A 1071 -29.26 -15.16 27.01
CA LYS A 1071 -30.00 -16.30 27.61
C LYS A 1071 -31.00 -15.87 28.70
N GLY A 1072 -31.10 -14.56 28.97
CA GLY A 1072 -31.85 -14.01 30.12
C GLY A 1072 -31.15 -14.24 31.47
N TYR A 1073 -31.78 -13.76 32.53
CA TYR A 1073 -31.40 -14.04 33.92
C TYR A 1073 -32.12 -15.29 34.44
N LYS A 1074 -31.65 -15.81 35.59
CA LYS A 1074 -32.20 -17.02 36.24
C LYS A 1074 -33.68 -16.90 36.65
N ASP A 1075 -34.22 -15.67 36.74
CA ASP A 1075 -35.64 -15.40 37.01
C ASP A 1075 -36.52 -15.36 35.74
N GLY A 1076 -35.94 -15.62 34.56
CA GLY A 1076 -36.64 -15.59 33.27
C GLY A 1076 -36.72 -14.20 32.62
N SER A 1077 -36.16 -13.15 33.24
CA SER A 1077 -36.18 -11.78 32.69
C SER A 1077 -35.00 -11.50 31.75
N PHE A 1078 -35.16 -10.53 30.84
CA PHE A 1078 -34.08 -9.93 30.05
C PHE A 1078 -33.54 -8.64 30.66
N ARG A 1079 -34.40 -7.88 31.35
CA ARG A 1079 -34.17 -6.56 31.96
C ARG A 1079 -33.71 -5.50 30.94
N PRO A 1080 -34.55 -5.15 29.94
CA PRO A 1080 -34.16 -4.30 28.82
C PRO A 1080 -33.63 -2.92 29.23
N ASP A 1081 -34.24 -2.30 30.24
CA ASP A 1081 -33.92 -0.94 30.70
C ASP A 1081 -32.78 -0.88 31.72
N ALA A 1082 -32.26 -2.01 32.19
CA ALA A 1082 -31.15 -2.03 33.12
C ALA A 1082 -29.84 -1.66 32.41
N GLU A 1083 -29.03 -0.80 33.03
CA GLU A 1083 -27.69 -0.46 32.54
C GLU A 1083 -26.78 -1.69 32.56
N ILE A 1084 -26.16 -2.00 31.41
CA ILE A 1084 -25.32 -3.19 31.27
C ILE A 1084 -24.01 -3.03 32.06
N THR A 1085 -23.60 -4.08 32.76
CA THR A 1085 -22.28 -4.11 33.40
C THR A 1085 -21.20 -4.57 32.41
N ARG A 1086 -19.95 -4.25 32.70
CA ARG A 1086 -18.80 -4.68 31.89
C ARG A 1086 -18.67 -6.20 31.82
N ALA A 1087 -19.01 -6.93 32.90
CA ALA A 1087 -19.08 -8.39 32.89
C ALA A 1087 -20.18 -8.95 31.97
N GLU A 1088 -21.37 -8.32 31.94
CA GLU A 1088 -22.47 -8.75 31.06
C GLU A 1088 -22.16 -8.46 29.58
N MET A 1089 -21.58 -7.30 29.29
CA MET A 1089 -21.07 -6.95 27.97
C MET A 1089 -20.06 -8.01 27.47
N ALA A 1090 -19.13 -8.42 28.34
CA ALA A 1090 -18.12 -9.40 27.99
C ALA A 1090 -18.70 -10.75 27.59
N VAL A 1091 -19.69 -11.26 28.35
CA VAL A 1091 -20.36 -12.53 28.05
C VAL A 1091 -21.14 -12.45 26.74
N MET A 1092 -21.85 -11.36 26.46
CA MET A 1092 -22.56 -11.20 25.18
C MET A 1092 -21.57 -11.20 24.00
N ILE A 1093 -20.43 -10.54 24.11
CA ILE A 1093 -19.40 -10.51 23.05
C ILE A 1093 -18.73 -11.87 22.86
N ALA A 1094 -18.34 -12.56 23.94
CA ALA A 1094 -17.72 -13.88 23.85
C ALA A 1094 -18.65 -14.91 23.20
N ASN A 1095 -19.95 -14.87 23.53
CA ASN A 1095 -20.97 -15.68 22.85
C ASN A 1095 -21.10 -15.31 21.36
N ALA A 1096 -21.11 -14.01 21.01
CA ALA A 1096 -21.20 -13.53 19.63
C ALA A 1096 -19.96 -13.84 18.76
N LEU A 1097 -18.83 -14.16 19.38
CA LEU A 1097 -17.60 -14.65 18.76
C LEU A 1097 -17.53 -16.19 18.67
N GLY A 1098 -18.55 -16.90 19.16
CA GLY A 1098 -18.60 -18.38 19.13
C GLY A 1098 -17.53 -19.08 19.99
N GLN A 1099 -16.93 -18.37 20.95
CA GLN A 1099 -15.80 -18.87 21.72
C GLN A 1099 -16.25 -19.79 22.87
N SER A 1100 -15.46 -20.82 23.17
CA SER A 1100 -15.70 -21.69 24.33
C SER A 1100 -15.29 -20.98 25.62
N ILE A 1101 -16.25 -20.73 26.51
CA ILE A 1101 -16.05 -20.00 27.77
C ILE A 1101 -15.64 -20.97 28.89
N ASP A 1102 -14.37 -21.00 29.26
CA ASP A 1102 -13.91 -21.66 30.49
C ASP A 1102 -14.21 -20.77 31.71
N VAL A 1103 -15.18 -21.20 32.52
CA VAL A 1103 -15.62 -20.49 33.74
C VAL A 1103 -14.54 -20.40 34.83
N ASN A 1104 -13.45 -21.17 34.73
CA ASN A 1104 -12.34 -21.17 35.69
C ASN A 1104 -11.09 -20.42 35.18
N ALA A 1105 -11.14 -19.82 33.99
CA ALA A 1105 -9.98 -19.12 33.42
C ALA A 1105 -9.55 -17.93 34.29
N ALA A 1106 -8.26 -17.82 34.56
CA ALA A 1106 -7.67 -16.63 35.16
C ALA A 1106 -7.67 -15.49 34.13
N THR A 1107 -8.24 -14.34 34.50
CA THR A 1107 -8.39 -13.19 33.57
C THR A 1107 -7.13 -12.34 33.45
N GLY A 1108 -6.19 -12.48 34.40
CA GLY A 1108 -4.96 -11.69 34.45
C GLY A 1108 -5.18 -10.21 34.80
N PHE A 1109 -6.36 -9.81 35.26
CA PHE A 1109 -6.59 -8.49 35.88
C PHE A 1109 -6.38 -8.56 37.40
N ALA A 1110 -6.02 -7.44 38.03
CA ALA A 1110 -5.72 -7.33 39.46
C ALA A 1110 -6.95 -7.59 40.35
N ASP A 1111 -8.14 -7.30 39.83
CA ASP A 1111 -9.46 -7.51 40.44
C ASP A 1111 -10.11 -8.85 40.03
N ASP A 1112 -9.34 -9.84 39.54
CA ASP A 1112 -9.85 -11.16 39.14
C ASP A 1112 -10.71 -11.84 40.22
N LYS A 1113 -10.43 -11.59 41.50
CA LYS A 1113 -11.23 -12.08 42.63
C LYS A 1113 -12.66 -11.52 42.68
N ASP A 1114 -12.90 -10.34 42.13
CA ASP A 1114 -14.19 -9.64 42.13
C ASP A 1114 -14.99 -9.90 40.84
N ILE A 1115 -14.35 -10.48 39.81
CA ILE A 1115 -15.00 -10.92 38.57
C ILE A 1115 -15.85 -12.17 38.85
N PRO A 1116 -17.17 -12.13 38.61
CA PRO A 1116 -18.04 -13.29 38.83
C PRO A 1116 -17.61 -14.50 37.99
N VAL A 1117 -17.67 -15.70 38.58
CA VAL A 1117 -17.26 -16.98 37.93
C VAL A 1117 -17.94 -17.18 36.57
N TRP A 1118 -19.21 -16.78 36.42
CA TRP A 1118 -19.95 -16.88 35.15
C TRP A 1118 -19.42 -15.95 34.03
N ALA A 1119 -18.62 -14.93 34.38
CA ALA A 1119 -18.03 -13.97 33.46
C ALA A 1119 -16.52 -14.20 33.20
N LYS A 1120 -15.79 -14.89 34.10
CA LYS A 1120 -14.33 -15.00 34.05
C LYS A 1120 -13.79 -15.45 32.70
N GLY A 1121 -14.30 -16.56 32.14
CA GLY A 1121 -13.88 -17.03 30.82
C GLY A 1121 -14.09 -16.00 29.71
N ALA A 1122 -15.21 -15.27 29.72
CA ALA A 1122 -15.49 -14.24 28.74
C ALA A 1122 -14.54 -13.05 28.88
N VAL A 1123 -14.23 -12.61 30.11
CA VAL A 1123 -13.24 -11.54 30.35
C VAL A 1123 -11.83 -11.96 29.95
N ALA A 1124 -11.44 -13.21 30.23
CA ALA A 1124 -10.16 -13.77 29.79
C ALA A 1124 -10.05 -13.80 28.26
N ILE A 1125 -11.12 -14.20 27.54
CA ILE A 1125 -11.21 -14.12 26.08
C ILE A 1125 -11.07 -12.68 25.58
N MET A 1126 -11.81 -11.73 26.17
CA MET A 1126 -11.71 -10.31 25.76
C MET A 1126 -10.33 -9.71 25.97
N LYS A 1127 -9.61 -10.12 27.02
CA LYS A 1127 -8.22 -9.69 27.24
C LYS A 1127 -7.27 -10.34 26.24
N LYS A 1128 -7.41 -11.65 26.00
CA LYS A 1128 -6.58 -12.41 25.05
C LYS A 1128 -6.70 -11.90 23.61
N LEU A 1129 -7.86 -11.39 23.23
CA LEU A 1129 -8.14 -10.82 21.90
C LEU A 1129 -7.97 -9.28 21.85
N ASP A 1130 -7.30 -8.68 22.85
CA ASP A 1130 -7.08 -7.23 22.99
C ASP A 1130 -8.34 -6.35 22.84
N LEU A 1131 -9.53 -6.92 23.07
CA LEU A 1131 -10.81 -6.21 23.01
C LEU A 1131 -10.96 -5.23 24.18
N VAL A 1132 -10.41 -5.56 25.36
CA VAL A 1132 -10.46 -4.72 26.58
C VAL A 1132 -9.11 -4.69 27.30
N VAL A 1133 -8.67 -3.47 27.64
CA VAL A 1133 -7.38 -3.20 28.33
C VAL A 1133 -7.50 -2.88 29.84
N GLY A 1134 -8.73 -2.81 30.37
CA GLY A 1134 -9.01 -2.40 31.76
C GLY A 1134 -9.25 -0.88 31.92
N LYS A 1135 -9.52 -0.43 33.16
CA LYS A 1135 -9.78 1.00 33.50
C LYS A 1135 -8.60 1.73 34.18
N GLY A 1136 -7.42 1.11 34.16
CA GLY A 1136 -6.22 1.56 34.90
C GLY A 1136 -5.81 0.52 35.94
N LYS A 1137 -4.57 0.61 36.47
CA LYS A 1137 -4.00 -0.32 37.48
C LYS A 1137 -4.11 -1.82 37.16
N ASN A 1138 -4.33 -2.18 35.89
CA ASN A 1138 -4.69 -3.54 35.46
C ASN A 1138 -6.00 -4.07 36.09
N GLU A 1139 -6.99 -3.21 36.37
CA GLU A 1139 -8.32 -3.58 36.87
C GLU A 1139 -9.36 -3.63 35.72
N PHE A 1140 -10.22 -4.64 35.71
CA PHE A 1140 -11.32 -4.80 34.73
C PHE A 1140 -12.57 -4.01 35.11
N ASP A 1141 -12.86 -3.91 36.40
CA ASP A 1141 -14.11 -3.46 37.03
C ASP A 1141 -15.36 -4.17 36.45
N PRO A 1142 -15.72 -5.36 36.97
CA PRO A 1142 -16.79 -6.19 36.41
C PRO A 1142 -18.20 -5.66 36.66
N ASN A 1143 -18.39 -4.85 37.72
CA ASN A 1143 -19.71 -4.37 38.16
C ASN A 1143 -20.03 -2.97 37.64
N ASP A 1144 -19.01 -2.18 37.28
CA ASP A 1144 -19.19 -0.87 36.68
C ASP A 1144 -19.91 -0.94 35.32
N LYS A 1145 -20.55 0.17 34.97
CA LYS A 1145 -21.44 0.30 33.81
C LYS A 1145 -20.66 0.63 32.55
N THR A 1146 -21.07 0.01 31.46
CA THR A 1146 -20.50 0.31 30.14
C THR A 1146 -21.05 1.63 29.61
N THR A 1147 -20.18 2.58 29.29
CA THR A 1147 -20.53 3.83 28.60
C THR A 1147 -20.73 3.63 27.09
N ARG A 1148 -21.44 4.56 26.44
CA ARG A 1148 -21.65 4.56 24.97
C ARG A 1148 -20.33 4.57 24.20
N ALA A 1149 -19.31 5.29 24.69
CA ALA A 1149 -17.97 5.28 24.13
C ALA A 1149 -17.29 3.91 24.23
N GLU A 1150 -17.28 3.28 25.41
CA GLU A 1150 -16.72 1.94 25.59
C GLU A 1150 -17.43 0.90 24.70
N ALA A 1151 -18.76 0.93 24.66
CA ALA A 1151 -19.56 0.01 23.86
C ALA A 1151 -19.17 0.06 22.36
N VAL A 1152 -19.08 1.26 21.77
CA VAL A 1152 -18.76 1.36 20.33
C VAL A 1152 -17.31 1.01 20.02
N THR A 1153 -16.34 1.41 20.85
CA THR A 1153 -14.93 1.06 20.63
C THR A 1153 -14.73 -0.45 20.71
N VAL A 1154 -15.35 -1.12 21.69
CA VAL A 1154 -15.28 -2.58 21.81
C VAL A 1154 -15.97 -3.28 20.63
N LEU A 1155 -17.15 -2.81 20.20
CA LEU A 1155 -17.85 -3.40 19.05
C LEU A 1155 -17.08 -3.25 17.73
N LEU A 1156 -16.37 -2.13 17.52
CA LEU A 1156 -15.50 -1.96 16.36
C LEU A 1156 -14.29 -2.90 16.38
N LYS A 1157 -13.68 -3.15 17.55
CA LYS A 1157 -12.65 -4.19 17.69
C LYS A 1157 -13.19 -5.60 17.41
N VAL A 1158 -14.42 -5.90 17.84
CA VAL A 1158 -15.10 -7.18 17.52
C VAL A 1158 -15.33 -7.34 16.02
N LEU A 1159 -15.62 -6.26 15.29
CA LEU A 1159 -15.73 -6.29 13.83
C LEU A 1159 -14.37 -6.52 13.16
N ALA A 1160 -13.31 -5.86 13.62
CA ALA A 1160 -11.95 -6.09 13.10
C ALA A 1160 -11.52 -7.56 13.25
N GLN A 1161 -11.84 -8.19 14.40
CA GLN A 1161 -11.59 -9.61 14.67
C GLN A 1161 -12.47 -10.59 13.86
N LYS A 1162 -13.44 -10.11 13.07
CA LYS A 1162 -14.22 -10.93 12.11
C LYS A 1162 -13.88 -10.63 10.64
N SER A 1163 -12.96 -9.70 10.40
CA SER A 1163 -12.39 -9.41 9.07
C SER A 1163 -10.98 -9.98 8.88
N GLU A 1164 -10.43 -10.60 9.92
CA GLU A 1164 -9.28 -11.52 9.89
C GLU A 1164 -9.78 -12.97 9.72
#